data_AF-A0A1G3TG81-F1
#
_entry.id   AF-A0A1G3TG81-F1
#
_cell.length_a   1.000
_cell.length_b   1.000
_cell.length_c   1.000
_cell.angle_alpha   90.00
_cell.angle_beta   90.00
_cell.angle_gamma   90.00
#
_symmetry.space_group_name_H-M   'P 1'
#
loop_
_entity.id
_entity.type
_entity.pdbx_description
1 polymer ?
#
loop_
_entity_poly.entity_id
_entity_poly.type
_entity_poly.pdbx_seq_one_letter_code
_entity_poly.pdbx_strand_id
1 'polypeptide(L)'
;MQHRDIPKKTKEDGDDLKFAPYASRVAQGILNYSQDETFIISLEGEWGSGKTTLINFIKEDLKNKRDKVEILDFNPWLITDMNQVVKLFFDELMKIILSVTTKAKKDEFKKDVKKFIAAIAPDSVSIGITDAIKAKYNIAKRFQDEDKDNLEKIKERINEYLKGLEKKIVIIIDDIDRLTDKETEFIFRLTKGIADFDNLIYILLYDKGVVSKSLEKFKSENGQKYLEKIVQYPLSVPKPHKTTIKNLLFKELDEILAKLDAENVKYIFNKETWSQVHLVIDKYIKTVRDINQIVNIVSFEYPIIATEVNFTDFFIISLIKLKNHALYELIKNKPSDFFIYKYRGNKEEEEIKIIRDNFNENLKEFHDFRDLLEICFPIFSDYSYRTIGSHKTKYIGDINYFENYFSFSISDDKISMKEYYTLKEKLLSSDFEGFKEALLEVDKQQKSQYFLNMFYEFKDSMETEEIENAFYNTLKICKLLKSENISSYFNASYNYKNFGYSLLLEHKDVDDFLLDFYKNDNDVSFIIKVELLKDINEEIAKEHSDKKVIVANKTLEELNKIVKEKLENITLSNILEGLHPSYIVYIYKDFEALLEKLSTELKDYIFKDSESFFEILKVFERVSKISSSNKGVYDKHSIAKDNLSKLIDLNEVEEYIKNLNVSTLSDEENILLSYWNNNDRW
;
A
#
# COMPACT_ATOMS: atom_id res chain seq x y z
N MET A 1 -4.65 -13.22 15.34
CA MET A 1 -5.74 -12.25 15.13
C MET A 1 -6.94 -12.68 15.95
N GLN A 2 -7.45 -11.84 16.87
CA GLN A 2 -8.82 -12.02 17.36
C GLN A 2 -9.77 -11.84 16.17
N HIS A 3 -10.77 -12.70 16.03
CA HIS A 3 -11.81 -12.52 15.00
C HIS A 3 -12.61 -11.25 15.32
N ARG A 4 -12.30 -10.15 14.63
CA ARG A 4 -12.92 -8.81 14.79
C ARG A 4 -14.40 -8.76 14.41
N ASP A 5 -14.90 -9.78 13.69
CA ASP A 5 -16.28 -9.86 13.20
C ASP A 5 -17.23 -10.63 14.13
N ILE A 6 -16.80 -10.99 15.35
CA ILE A 6 -17.64 -11.73 16.30
C ILE A 6 -18.52 -10.74 17.09
N PRO A 7 -19.86 -10.89 17.05
CA PRO A 7 -20.75 -10.14 17.92
C PRO A 7 -20.40 -10.37 19.39
N LYS A 8 -20.36 -9.29 20.18
CA LYS A 8 -20.12 -9.39 21.63
C LYS A 8 -21.23 -10.22 22.28
N LYS A 9 -20.87 -11.15 23.17
CA LYS A 9 -21.82 -12.07 23.80
C LYS A 9 -22.38 -11.52 25.10
N THR A 10 -21.58 -10.74 25.83
CA THR A 10 -21.98 -10.07 27.07
C THR A 10 -21.50 -8.62 27.09
N LYS A 11 -22.09 -7.80 27.96
CA LYS A 11 -21.66 -6.43 28.23
C LYS A 11 -20.23 -6.35 28.77
N GLU A 12 -19.76 -7.41 29.43
CA GLU A 12 -18.39 -7.55 29.93
C GLU A 12 -17.36 -7.70 28.79
N ASP A 13 -17.76 -8.27 27.64
CA ASP A 13 -16.92 -8.34 26.44
C ASP A 13 -16.64 -6.96 25.81
N GLY A 14 -17.32 -5.91 26.29
CA GLY A 14 -17.23 -4.52 25.87
C GLY A 14 -18.48 -3.99 25.15
N ASP A 15 -18.80 -2.72 25.37
CA ASP A 15 -19.92 -2.01 24.73
C ASP A 15 -19.44 -0.86 23.84
N ASP A 16 -18.66 -1.21 22.81
CA ASP A 16 -18.06 -0.23 21.89
C ASP A 16 -19.12 0.61 21.16
N LEU A 17 -20.33 0.06 20.96
CA LEU A 17 -21.45 0.71 20.26
C LEU A 17 -22.43 1.44 21.19
N LYS A 18 -22.22 1.40 22.51
CA LYS A 18 -23.09 2.02 23.54
C LYS A 18 -24.54 1.51 23.52
N PHE A 19 -24.73 0.22 23.24
CA PHE A 19 -26.03 -0.44 23.18
C PHE A 19 -26.57 -0.86 24.54
N ALA A 20 -25.74 -1.01 25.57
CA ALA A 20 -26.16 -1.57 26.85
C ALA A 20 -27.36 -0.84 27.49
N PRO A 21 -27.43 0.52 27.53
CA PRO A 21 -28.60 1.20 28.11
C PRO A 21 -29.89 0.97 27.32
N TYR A 22 -29.80 0.88 26.00
CA TYR A 22 -30.96 0.61 25.14
C TYR A 22 -31.42 -0.84 25.29
N ALA A 23 -30.48 -1.79 25.30
CA ALA A 23 -30.75 -3.21 25.54
C ALA A 23 -31.51 -3.42 26.86
N SER A 24 -31.08 -2.76 27.93
CA SER A 24 -31.74 -2.86 29.24
C SER A 24 -33.16 -2.29 29.26
N ARG A 25 -33.43 -1.22 28.52
CA ARG A 25 -34.80 -0.68 28.39
C ARG A 25 -35.71 -1.63 27.62
N VAL A 26 -35.21 -2.23 26.54
CA VAL A 26 -35.97 -3.23 25.76
C VAL A 26 -36.25 -4.47 26.61
N ALA A 27 -35.25 -4.99 27.31
CA ALA A 27 -35.41 -6.13 28.22
C ALA A 27 -36.43 -5.83 29.35
N GLN A 28 -36.40 -4.64 29.95
CA GLN A 28 -37.40 -4.22 30.94
C GLN A 28 -38.82 -4.15 30.34
N GLY A 29 -38.95 -3.65 29.10
CA GLY A 29 -40.23 -3.63 28.39
C GLY A 29 -40.81 -5.04 28.21
N ILE A 30 -39.96 -6.01 27.81
CA ILE A 30 -40.34 -7.43 27.68
C ILE A 30 -40.75 -8.01 29.03
N LEU A 31 -39.98 -7.75 30.10
CA LEU A 31 -40.27 -8.25 31.45
C LEU A 31 -41.54 -7.67 32.08
N ASN A 32 -41.96 -6.48 31.64
CA ASN A 32 -43.17 -5.80 32.11
C ASN A 32 -44.40 -6.09 31.22
N TYR A 33 -44.23 -6.85 30.13
CA TYR A 33 -45.33 -7.19 29.24
C TYR A 33 -46.28 -8.20 29.89
N SER A 34 -47.45 -7.73 30.35
CA SER A 34 -48.39 -8.53 31.15
C SER A 34 -49.47 -9.26 30.34
N GLN A 35 -49.63 -8.99 29.03
CA GLN A 35 -50.72 -9.58 28.24
C GLN A 35 -50.42 -11.02 27.83
N ASP A 36 -51.43 -11.90 27.89
CA ASP A 36 -51.25 -13.31 27.58
C ASP A 36 -51.11 -13.60 26.09
N GLU A 37 -51.58 -12.70 25.22
CA GLU A 37 -51.53 -12.90 23.76
C GLU A 37 -50.09 -12.94 23.24
N THR A 38 -49.87 -13.66 22.14
CA THR A 38 -48.58 -13.67 21.43
C THR A 38 -48.13 -12.25 21.11
N PHE A 39 -46.89 -11.92 21.48
CA PHE A 39 -46.30 -10.62 21.17
C PHE A 39 -45.16 -10.76 20.15
N ILE A 40 -45.27 -10.12 18.99
CA ILE A 40 -44.26 -10.18 17.92
C ILE A 40 -43.55 -8.83 17.81
N ILE A 41 -42.30 -8.83 18.23
CA ILE A 41 -41.35 -7.71 18.12
C ILE A 41 -40.38 -8.01 16.97
N SER A 42 -40.02 -6.99 16.20
CA SER A 42 -38.86 -7.09 15.30
C SER A 42 -37.70 -6.25 15.81
N LEU A 43 -36.47 -6.66 15.52
CA LEU A 43 -35.27 -5.87 15.68
C LEU A 43 -34.66 -5.61 14.29
N GLU A 44 -34.97 -4.44 13.75
CA GLU A 44 -34.70 -4.04 12.37
C GLU A 44 -33.39 -3.24 12.27
N GLY A 45 -32.49 -3.69 11.41
CA GLY A 45 -31.25 -2.96 11.16
C GLY A 45 -30.52 -3.48 9.92
N GLU A 46 -29.77 -2.60 9.27
CA GLU A 46 -28.94 -2.97 8.11
C GLU A 46 -27.89 -4.02 8.49
N TRP A 47 -27.37 -4.76 7.52
CA TRP A 47 -26.29 -5.70 7.77
C TRP A 47 -25.04 -4.96 8.30
N GLY A 48 -24.54 -5.39 9.47
CA GLY A 48 -23.37 -4.77 10.12
C GLY A 48 -23.72 -3.67 11.13
N SER A 49 -25.02 -3.41 11.38
CA SER A 49 -25.46 -2.43 12.40
C SER A 49 -25.27 -2.88 13.85
N GLY A 50 -24.92 -4.14 14.08
CA GLY A 50 -24.76 -4.72 15.43
C GLY A 50 -26.03 -5.35 16.01
N LYS A 51 -27.03 -5.73 15.18
CA LYS A 51 -28.24 -6.49 15.57
C LYS A 51 -27.93 -7.62 16.58
N THR A 52 -26.99 -8.50 16.23
CA THR A 52 -26.63 -9.67 17.05
C THR A 52 -25.98 -9.27 18.39
N THR A 53 -25.16 -8.21 18.43
CA THR A 53 -24.62 -7.67 19.68
C THR A 53 -25.74 -7.14 20.58
N LEU A 54 -26.66 -6.36 20.02
CA LEU A 54 -27.78 -5.78 20.76
C LEU A 54 -28.70 -6.87 21.34
N ILE A 55 -29.06 -7.90 20.57
CA ILE A 55 -29.88 -8.99 21.09
C ILE A 55 -29.13 -9.80 22.16
N ASN A 56 -27.81 -9.97 22.05
CA ASN A 56 -27.04 -10.64 23.09
C ASN A 56 -27.10 -9.88 24.42
N PHE A 57 -27.04 -8.54 24.40
CA PHE A 57 -27.20 -7.72 25.60
C PHE A 57 -28.63 -7.76 26.16
N ILE A 58 -29.64 -7.82 25.30
CA ILE A 58 -31.04 -8.04 25.73
C ILE A 58 -31.17 -9.42 26.39
N LYS A 59 -30.60 -10.47 25.78
CA LYS A 59 -30.61 -11.84 26.33
C LYS A 59 -29.92 -11.90 27.69
N GLU A 60 -28.81 -11.20 27.87
CA GLU A 60 -28.11 -11.12 29.16
C GLU A 60 -29.03 -10.58 30.26
N ASP A 61 -29.71 -9.46 30.00
CA ASP A 61 -30.64 -8.85 30.97
C ASP A 61 -31.86 -9.73 31.25
N LEU A 62 -32.40 -10.41 30.23
CA LEU A 62 -33.50 -11.36 30.39
C LEU A 62 -33.07 -12.61 31.18
N LYS A 63 -31.86 -13.14 30.94
CA LYS A 63 -31.29 -14.29 31.66
C LYS A 63 -31.08 -14.01 33.15
N ASN A 64 -30.95 -12.74 33.55
CA ASN A 64 -30.87 -12.35 34.96
C ASN A 64 -32.23 -12.37 35.67
N LYS A 65 -33.33 -12.63 34.94
CA LYS A 65 -34.72 -12.70 35.44
C LYS A 65 -35.42 -14.00 35.01
N ARG A 66 -34.74 -15.14 35.19
CA ARG A 66 -35.27 -16.48 34.85
C ARG A 66 -36.52 -16.87 35.63
N ASP A 67 -36.84 -16.17 36.70
CA ASP A 67 -38.08 -16.30 37.44
C ASP A 67 -39.29 -15.82 36.63
N LYS A 68 -39.10 -14.94 35.64
CA LYS A 68 -40.18 -14.36 34.82
C LYS A 68 -40.22 -14.85 33.38
N VAL A 69 -39.07 -15.19 32.80
CA VAL A 69 -38.95 -15.55 31.37
C VAL A 69 -37.99 -16.72 31.15
N GLU A 70 -38.28 -17.53 30.12
CA GLU A 70 -37.32 -18.46 29.51
C GLU A 70 -37.02 -18.05 28.08
N ILE A 71 -35.81 -18.33 27.60
CA ILE A 71 -35.35 -17.91 26.26
C ILE A 71 -35.14 -19.13 25.35
N LEU A 72 -35.72 -19.07 24.15
CA LEU A 72 -35.45 -19.97 23.04
C LEU A 72 -34.66 -19.22 21.96
N ASP A 73 -33.44 -19.66 21.69
CA ASP A 73 -32.66 -19.17 20.55
C ASP A 73 -32.85 -20.09 19.34
N PHE A 74 -33.34 -19.54 18.23
CA PHE A 74 -33.57 -20.29 16.99
C PHE A 74 -32.88 -19.60 15.81
N ASN A 75 -31.96 -20.30 15.14
CA ASN A 75 -31.32 -19.83 13.92
C ASN A 75 -31.76 -20.70 12.73
N PRO A 76 -32.68 -20.22 11.88
CA PRO A 76 -33.19 -20.97 10.74
C PRO A 76 -32.16 -21.12 9.61
N TRP A 77 -31.13 -20.27 9.54
CA TRP A 77 -30.15 -20.30 8.45
C TRP A 77 -29.36 -21.61 8.38
N LEU A 78 -29.23 -22.32 9.49
CA LEU A 78 -28.52 -23.60 9.54
C LEU A 78 -29.33 -24.78 8.98
N ILE A 79 -30.57 -24.57 8.54
CA ILE A 79 -31.52 -25.63 8.19
C ILE A 79 -31.98 -25.43 6.74
N THR A 80 -31.73 -26.43 5.89
CA THR A 80 -32.04 -26.37 4.45
C THR A 80 -33.41 -26.95 4.07
N ASP A 81 -34.10 -27.62 5.01
CA ASP A 81 -35.38 -28.28 4.79
C ASP A 81 -36.46 -27.71 5.72
N MET A 82 -37.53 -27.18 5.12
CA MET A 82 -38.68 -26.57 5.80
C MET A 82 -39.33 -27.51 6.83
N ASN A 83 -39.39 -28.81 6.53
CA ASN A 83 -39.95 -29.80 7.45
C ASN A 83 -39.04 -29.97 8.68
N GLN A 84 -37.73 -29.84 8.51
CA GLN A 84 -36.78 -29.85 9.61
C GLN A 84 -36.85 -28.55 10.42
N VAL A 85 -37.12 -27.40 9.80
CA VAL A 85 -37.33 -26.13 10.50
C VAL A 85 -38.50 -26.24 11.49
N VAL A 86 -39.66 -26.75 11.04
CA VAL A 86 -40.83 -26.97 11.92
C VAL A 86 -40.47 -27.91 13.05
N LYS A 87 -39.88 -29.05 12.72
CA LYS A 87 -39.54 -30.08 13.69
C LYS A 87 -38.60 -29.53 14.77
N LEU A 88 -37.50 -28.91 14.37
CA LEU A 88 -36.50 -28.38 15.28
C LEU A 88 -37.07 -27.25 16.14
N PHE A 89 -37.85 -26.34 15.55
CA PHE A 89 -38.52 -25.27 16.29
C PHE A 89 -39.41 -25.83 17.41
N PHE A 90 -40.29 -26.78 17.07
CA PHE A 90 -41.19 -27.37 18.06
C PHE A 90 -40.46 -28.28 19.04
N ASP A 91 -39.39 -28.96 18.65
CA ASP A 91 -38.56 -29.76 19.56
C ASP A 91 -37.89 -28.87 20.63
N GLU A 92 -37.34 -27.71 20.24
CA GLU A 92 -36.78 -26.73 21.17
C GLU A 92 -37.86 -26.09 22.05
N LEU A 93 -39.00 -25.72 21.46
CA LEU A 93 -40.13 -25.17 22.21
C LEU A 93 -40.66 -26.16 23.25
N MET A 94 -40.79 -27.43 22.88
CA MET A 94 -41.17 -28.52 23.77
C MET A 94 -40.17 -28.69 24.91
N LYS A 95 -38.85 -28.66 24.64
CA LYS A 95 -37.83 -28.78 25.68
C LYS A 95 -37.97 -27.68 26.75
N ILE A 96 -38.18 -26.44 26.33
CA ILE A 96 -38.34 -25.30 27.23
C ILE A 96 -39.64 -25.41 28.02
N ILE A 97 -40.77 -25.68 27.36
CA ILE A 97 -42.04 -25.80 28.05
C ILE A 97 -41.99 -26.94 29.09
N LEU A 98 -41.46 -28.11 28.70
CA LEU A 98 -41.31 -29.23 29.62
C LEU A 98 -40.35 -28.97 30.78
N SER A 99 -39.44 -27.99 30.69
CA SER A 99 -38.56 -27.63 31.81
C SER A 99 -39.28 -26.76 32.85
N VAL A 100 -40.29 -25.99 32.43
CA VAL A 100 -41.04 -25.06 33.31
C VAL A 100 -42.39 -25.58 33.79
N THR A 101 -42.88 -26.72 33.31
CA THR A 101 -44.17 -27.29 33.75
C THR A 101 -44.04 -28.38 34.82
N THR A 102 -45.15 -28.70 35.49
CA THR A 102 -45.28 -29.84 36.42
C THR A 102 -45.64 -31.14 35.69
N LYS A 103 -45.21 -32.29 36.23
CA LYS A 103 -45.27 -33.62 35.56
C LYS A 103 -46.66 -34.00 35.01
N ALA A 104 -47.74 -33.70 35.74
CA ALA A 104 -49.10 -34.03 35.32
C ALA A 104 -49.56 -33.32 34.03
N LYS A 105 -49.10 -32.08 33.78
CA LYS A 105 -49.43 -31.32 32.56
C LYS A 105 -48.50 -31.64 31.38
N LYS A 106 -47.35 -32.29 31.62
CA LYS A 106 -46.33 -32.60 30.58
C LYS A 106 -46.83 -33.58 29.53
N ASP A 107 -47.49 -34.66 29.95
CA ASP A 107 -47.87 -35.75 29.04
C ASP A 107 -49.01 -35.34 28.10
N GLU A 108 -49.97 -34.57 28.61
CA GLU A 108 -51.10 -34.07 27.85
C GLU A 108 -50.67 -32.99 26.84
N PHE A 109 -49.87 -32.02 27.29
CA PHE A 109 -49.26 -31.02 26.42
C PHE A 109 -48.43 -31.65 25.30
N LYS A 110 -47.55 -32.61 25.63
CA LYS A 110 -46.73 -33.33 24.65
C LYS A 110 -47.58 -34.06 23.62
N LYS A 111 -48.71 -34.64 24.03
CA LYS A 111 -49.65 -35.31 23.12
C LYS A 111 -50.32 -34.32 22.17
N ASP A 112 -50.78 -33.18 22.69
CA ASP A 112 -51.46 -32.17 21.87
C ASP A 112 -50.52 -31.46 20.90
N VAL A 113 -49.30 -31.10 21.31
CA VAL A 113 -48.30 -30.53 20.39
C VAL A 113 -47.91 -31.52 19.30
N LYS A 114 -47.71 -32.81 19.62
CA LYS A 114 -47.44 -33.84 18.60
C LYS A 114 -48.58 -33.97 17.59
N LYS A 115 -49.84 -33.96 18.05
CA LYS A 115 -51.01 -33.98 17.17
C LYS A 115 -51.08 -32.74 16.30
N PHE A 116 -50.81 -31.56 16.88
CA PHE A 116 -50.79 -30.30 16.17
C PHE A 116 -49.77 -30.35 15.03
N ILE A 117 -48.52 -30.73 15.32
CA ILE A 117 -47.44 -30.81 14.31
C ILE A 117 -47.77 -31.82 13.21
N ALA A 118 -48.30 -32.99 13.58
CA ALA A 118 -48.72 -34.01 12.61
C ALA A 118 -49.81 -33.51 11.65
N ALA A 119 -50.66 -32.57 12.08
CA ALA A 119 -51.74 -32.03 11.26
C ALA A 119 -51.28 -30.87 10.35
N ILE A 120 -50.21 -30.16 10.70
CA ILE A 120 -49.68 -29.00 9.94
C ILE A 120 -48.49 -29.36 9.03
N ALA A 121 -47.75 -30.42 9.33
CA ALA A 121 -46.55 -30.78 8.57
C ALA A 121 -46.93 -31.61 7.34
N PRO A 122 -46.58 -31.17 6.11
CA PRO A 122 -46.73 -32.00 4.93
C PRO A 122 -45.70 -33.13 4.98
N ASP A 123 -46.19 -34.36 4.92
CA ASP A 123 -45.47 -35.63 5.10
C ASP A 123 -45.02 -35.92 6.54
N SER A 124 -45.28 -37.15 6.99
CA SER A 124 -45.18 -37.61 8.37
C SER A 124 -43.84 -37.26 9.07
N VAL A 125 -43.84 -36.20 9.87
CA VAL A 125 -42.69 -35.82 10.71
C VAL A 125 -42.65 -36.68 11.97
N SER A 126 -41.59 -37.47 12.14
CA SER A 126 -41.32 -38.20 13.39
C SER A 126 -40.52 -37.32 14.36
N ILE A 127 -41.16 -36.90 15.44
CA ILE A 127 -40.54 -36.14 16.54
C ILE A 127 -39.92 -37.13 17.54
N GLY A 128 -38.59 -37.14 17.61
CA GLY A 128 -37.81 -38.09 18.39
C GLY A 128 -37.47 -37.56 19.77
N ILE A 129 -38.27 -37.89 20.78
CA ILE A 129 -37.88 -37.75 22.19
C ILE A 129 -38.44 -38.96 22.94
N THR A 130 -37.54 -39.93 23.21
CA THR A 130 -37.64 -41.31 23.75
C THR A 130 -37.93 -42.43 22.75
N ASP A 131 -37.05 -43.45 22.71
CA ASP A 131 -37.12 -44.70 21.92
C ASP A 131 -38.31 -45.64 22.23
N ALA A 132 -39.34 -45.13 22.89
CA ALA A 132 -40.57 -45.87 23.14
C ALA A 132 -41.74 -45.14 22.47
N ILE A 133 -42.45 -45.88 21.60
CA ILE A 133 -43.66 -45.53 20.84
C ILE A 133 -43.36 -44.94 19.44
N LYS A 134 -42.98 -45.84 18.52
CA LYS A 134 -43.16 -45.67 17.07
C LYS A 134 -44.64 -45.85 16.72
N ALA A 135 -45.48 -44.83 16.94
CA ALA A 135 -46.82 -44.80 16.36
C ALA A 135 -46.74 -44.16 14.97
N LYS A 136 -46.81 -44.99 13.92
CA LYS A 136 -47.04 -44.54 12.52
C LYS A 136 -48.48 -44.04 12.43
N TYR A 137 -48.69 -42.74 12.47
CA TYR A 137 -49.95 -42.14 12.04
C TYR A 137 -49.89 -41.94 10.52
N ASN A 138 -50.73 -42.68 9.79
CA ASN A 138 -50.93 -42.48 8.36
C ASN A 138 -51.72 -41.18 8.15
N ILE A 139 -51.06 -40.12 7.70
CA ILE A 139 -51.73 -38.90 7.24
C ILE A 139 -51.94 -39.06 5.73
N ALA A 140 -52.97 -39.84 5.38
CA ALA A 140 -53.48 -39.90 4.03
C ALA A 140 -54.94 -39.45 4.06
N LYS A 141 -55.19 -38.29 3.43
CA LYS A 141 -56.47 -37.61 3.21
C LYS A 141 -57.02 -36.84 4.42
N ARG A 142 -57.13 -35.51 4.30
CA ARG A 142 -58.42 -34.78 4.08
C ARG A 142 -58.27 -33.28 4.39
N PHE A 143 -58.69 -32.46 3.44
CA PHE A 143 -59.36 -31.19 3.71
C PHE A 143 -60.87 -31.50 3.75
N GLN A 144 -61.40 -31.86 4.92
CA GLN A 144 -62.84 -31.88 5.21
C GLN A 144 -63.09 -31.04 6.47
N ASP A 145 -64.25 -30.39 6.54
CA ASP A 145 -64.59 -29.39 7.56
C ASP A 145 -64.60 -29.91 9.01
N GLU A 146 -64.70 -31.22 9.23
CA GLU A 146 -64.64 -31.85 10.57
C GLU A 146 -63.24 -31.81 11.23
N ASP A 147 -62.15 -31.69 10.44
CA ASP A 147 -60.77 -31.68 10.96
C ASP A 147 -60.29 -30.28 11.38
N LYS A 148 -60.90 -29.21 10.85
CA LYS A 148 -60.61 -27.82 11.28
C LYS A 148 -61.05 -27.56 12.72
N ASP A 149 -62.27 -27.99 13.05
CA ASP A 149 -62.81 -27.94 14.42
C ASP A 149 -61.90 -28.70 15.41
N ASN A 150 -61.21 -29.75 14.95
CA ASN A 150 -60.30 -30.53 15.80
C ASN A 150 -58.95 -29.82 16.00
N LEU A 151 -58.42 -29.17 14.95
CA LEU A 151 -57.19 -28.38 15.01
C LEU A 151 -57.33 -27.12 15.88
N GLU A 152 -58.43 -26.39 15.75
CA GLU A 152 -58.73 -25.23 16.60
C GLU A 152 -58.83 -25.66 18.07
N LYS A 153 -59.54 -26.75 18.37
CA LYS A 153 -59.58 -27.33 19.72
C LYS A 153 -58.22 -27.77 20.25
N ILE A 154 -57.33 -28.30 19.40
CA ILE A 154 -55.95 -28.63 19.80
C ILE A 154 -55.18 -27.34 20.13
N LYS A 155 -55.31 -26.31 19.30
CA LYS A 155 -54.66 -25.01 19.52
C LYS A 155 -55.16 -24.33 20.79
N GLU A 156 -56.47 -24.37 21.06
CA GLU A 156 -57.08 -23.87 22.30
C GLU A 156 -56.51 -24.56 23.53
N ARG A 157 -56.41 -25.90 23.53
CA ARG A 157 -55.78 -26.63 24.64
C ARG A 157 -54.32 -26.25 24.84
N ILE A 158 -53.54 -26.14 23.75
CA ILE A 158 -52.15 -25.66 23.80
C ILE A 158 -52.08 -24.27 24.45
N ASN A 159 -52.96 -23.35 24.07
CA ASN A 159 -53.04 -22.02 24.68
C ASN A 159 -53.41 -22.04 26.16
N GLU A 160 -54.38 -22.88 26.57
CA GLU A 160 -54.72 -23.05 27.99
C GLU A 160 -53.52 -23.56 28.83
N TYR A 161 -52.71 -24.47 28.28
CA TYR A 161 -51.48 -24.91 28.95
C TYR A 161 -50.49 -23.76 29.09
N LEU A 162 -50.29 -22.97 28.03
CA LEU A 162 -49.31 -21.90 27.99
C LEU A 162 -49.70 -20.70 28.86
N LYS A 163 -50.98 -20.32 28.91
CA LYS A 163 -51.50 -19.32 29.86
C LYS A 163 -51.28 -19.71 31.32
N GLY A 164 -51.30 -21.02 31.60
CA GLY A 164 -51.05 -21.54 32.94
C GLY A 164 -49.58 -21.54 33.37
N LEU A 165 -48.65 -21.07 32.55
CA LEU A 165 -47.23 -20.96 32.90
C LEU A 165 -46.96 -19.65 33.67
N GLU A 166 -46.19 -19.74 34.75
CA GLU A 166 -45.75 -18.56 35.52
C GLU A 166 -44.72 -17.71 34.76
N LYS A 167 -44.11 -18.26 33.71
CA LYS A 167 -43.06 -17.63 32.92
C LYS A 167 -43.50 -17.45 31.47
N LYS A 168 -43.10 -16.33 30.87
CA LYS A 168 -43.22 -16.12 29.42
C LYS A 168 -42.07 -16.81 28.69
N ILE A 169 -42.32 -17.22 27.45
CA ILE A 169 -41.28 -17.81 26.60
C ILE A 169 -40.89 -16.79 25.53
N VAL A 170 -39.64 -16.30 25.60
CA VAL A 170 -39.08 -15.36 24.63
C VAL A 170 -38.35 -16.16 23.54
N ILE A 171 -38.89 -16.12 22.33
CA ILE A 171 -38.37 -16.81 21.16
C ILE A 171 -37.61 -15.81 20.30
N ILE A 172 -36.32 -16.04 20.11
CA ILE A 172 -35.44 -15.17 19.34
C ILE A 172 -35.10 -15.87 18.03
N ILE A 173 -35.46 -15.24 16.92
CA ILE A 173 -35.16 -15.75 15.57
C ILE A 173 -34.19 -14.79 14.90
N ASP A 174 -32.95 -15.23 14.69
CA ASP A 174 -31.88 -14.43 14.07
C ASP A 174 -31.61 -14.83 12.61
N ASP A 175 -30.84 -14.00 11.88
CA ASP A 175 -30.38 -14.24 10.50
C ASP A 175 -31.51 -14.50 9.45
N ILE A 176 -32.72 -13.96 9.68
CA ILE A 176 -33.85 -14.13 8.74
C ILE A 176 -33.53 -13.51 7.36
N ASP A 177 -32.74 -12.43 7.32
CA ASP A 177 -32.28 -11.75 6.11
C ASP A 177 -31.25 -12.54 5.29
N ARG A 178 -30.81 -13.73 5.76
CA ARG A 178 -29.96 -14.66 5.01
C ARG A 178 -30.71 -15.79 4.33
N LEU A 179 -32.01 -15.91 4.61
CA LEU A 179 -32.88 -16.95 4.07
C LEU A 179 -33.25 -16.67 2.61
N THR A 180 -33.64 -17.71 1.89
CA THR A 180 -34.24 -17.60 0.55
C THR A 180 -35.66 -17.05 0.63
N ASP A 181 -36.20 -16.57 -0.50
CA ASP A 181 -37.56 -15.98 -0.55
C ASP A 181 -38.66 -16.90 0.00
N LYS A 182 -38.53 -18.22 -0.21
CA LYS A 182 -39.47 -19.22 0.31
C LYS A 182 -39.32 -19.45 1.81
N GLU A 183 -38.09 -19.48 2.31
CA GLU A 183 -37.78 -19.68 3.72
C GLU A 183 -38.18 -18.45 4.55
N THR A 184 -37.93 -17.24 4.04
CA THR A 184 -38.36 -15.99 4.69
C THR A 184 -39.87 -15.97 4.89
N GLU A 185 -40.67 -16.18 3.84
CA GLU A 185 -42.14 -16.23 3.96
C GLU A 185 -42.59 -17.27 4.98
N PHE A 186 -41.96 -18.43 4.95
CA PHE A 186 -42.30 -19.51 5.84
C PHE A 186 -42.02 -19.19 7.31
N ILE A 187 -40.90 -18.54 7.64
CA ILE A 187 -40.61 -18.13 9.02
C ILE A 187 -41.70 -17.18 9.52
N PHE A 188 -42.14 -16.22 8.70
CA PHE A 188 -43.26 -15.34 9.06
C PHE A 188 -44.60 -16.07 9.17
N ARG A 189 -44.84 -17.08 8.32
CA ARG A 189 -46.03 -17.96 8.44
C ARG A 189 -45.95 -18.85 9.68
N LEU A 190 -44.76 -19.33 10.04
CA LEU A 190 -44.51 -20.13 11.23
C LEU A 190 -44.83 -19.32 12.48
N THR A 191 -44.36 -18.08 12.57
CA THR A 191 -44.55 -17.23 13.75
C THR A 191 -46.00 -16.78 13.93
N LYS A 192 -46.68 -16.34 12.86
CA LYS A 192 -48.04 -15.77 12.98
C LYS A 192 -49.18 -16.73 12.63
N GLY A 193 -48.94 -17.71 11.77
CA GLY A 193 -49.97 -18.66 11.33
C GLY A 193 -49.97 -19.95 12.13
N ILE A 194 -48.79 -20.54 12.34
CA ILE A 194 -48.64 -21.90 12.85
C ILE A 194 -48.41 -21.92 14.35
N ALA A 195 -47.40 -21.19 14.84
CA ALA A 195 -46.96 -21.16 16.23
C ALA A 195 -47.40 -19.88 16.97
N ASP A 196 -48.56 -19.35 16.60
CA ASP A 196 -49.19 -18.21 17.26
C ASP A 196 -49.94 -18.69 18.50
N PHE A 197 -49.20 -18.90 19.59
CA PHE A 197 -49.71 -19.36 20.88
C PHE A 197 -49.51 -18.33 21.99
N ASP A 198 -50.43 -18.33 22.95
CA ASP A 198 -50.39 -17.44 24.10
C ASP A 198 -49.12 -17.66 24.93
N ASN A 199 -48.72 -16.62 25.67
CA ASN A 199 -47.55 -16.55 26.54
C ASN A 199 -46.18 -16.65 25.82
N LEU A 200 -46.19 -16.51 24.49
CA LEU A 200 -45.00 -16.43 23.65
C LEU A 200 -44.67 -14.97 23.27
N ILE A 201 -43.39 -14.61 23.31
CA ILE A 201 -42.88 -13.33 22.82
C ILE A 201 -41.83 -13.62 21.75
N TYR A 202 -42.10 -13.25 20.50
CA TYR A 202 -41.15 -13.38 19.40
C TYR A 202 -40.31 -12.11 19.27
N ILE A 203 -39.00 -12.28 19.05
CA ILE A 203 -38.08 -11.23 18.64
C ILE A 203 -37.44 -11.68 17.32
N LEU A 204 -37.85 -11.03 16.22
CA LEU A 204 -37.42 -11.34 14.86
C LEU A 204 -36.32 -10.37 14.42
N LEU A 205 -35.11 -10.85 14.17
CA LEU A 205 -34.00 -10.01 13.71
C LEU A 205 -33.86 -10.08 12.20
N TYR A 206 -33.86 -8.93 11.54
CA TYR A 206 -33.67 -8.86 10.09
C TYR A 206 -33.29 -7.46 9.57
N ASP A 207 -32.74 -7.41 8.37
CA ASP A 207 -32.74 -6.21 7.53
C ASP A 207 -34.12 -6.03 6.87
N LYS A 208 -34.82 -4.94 7.24
CA LYS A 208 -36.17 -4.65 6.75
C LYS A 208 -36.23 -4.55 5.23
N GLY A 209 -35.22 -3.95 4.59
CA GLY A 209 -35.18 -3.75 3.15
C GLY A 209 -35.01 -5.08 2.41
N VAL A 210 -34.14 -5.96 2.92
CA VAL A 210 -33.92 -7.30 2.35
C VAL A 210 -35.17 -8.16 2.48
N VAL A 211 -35.72 -8.27 3.70
CA VAL A 211 -36.89 -9.10 3.97
C VAL A 211 -38.14 -8.59 3.26
N SER A 212 -38.37 -7.28 3.20
CA SER A 212 -39.53 -6.73 2.48
C SER A 212 -39.49 -7.07 0.99
N LYS A 213 -38.32 -6.95 0.34
CA LYS A 213 -38.14 -7.32 -1.08
C LYS A 213 -38.35 -8.82 -1.31
N SER A 214 -37.86 -9.63 -0.38
CA SER A 214 -38.00 -11.09 -0.44
C SER A 214 -39.46 -11.53 -0.39
N LEU A 215 -40.24 -10.97 0.55
CA LEU A 215 -41.67 -11.20 0.68
C LEU A 215 -42.48 -10.68 -0.51
N GLU A 216 -42.09 -9.53 -1.07
CA GLU A 216 -42.74 -8.95 -2.24
C GLU A 216 -42.64 -9.85 -3.48
N LYS A 217 -41.45 -10.42 -3.73
CA LYS A 217 -41.25 -11.39 -4.82
C LYS A 217 -42.12 -12.63 -4.66
N PHE A 218 -42.24 -13.15 -3.43
CA PHE A 218 -42.94 -14.41 -3.19
C PHE A 218 -44.47 -14.26 -3.22
N LYS A 219 -45.02 -13.21 -2.60
CA LYS A 219 -46.47 -12.99 -2.48
C LYS A 219 -47.08 -12.17 -3.61
N SER A 220 -46.27 -11.51 -4.45
CA SER A 220 -46.74 -10.50 -5.42
C SER A 220 -47.59 -9.40 -4.76
N GLU A 221 -47.33 -9.12 -3.48
CA GLU A 221 -47.97 -8.07 -2.69
C GLU A 221 -46.89 -7.17 -2.07
N ASN A 222 -47.26 -6.00 -1.57
CA ASN A 222 -46.30 -5.12 -0.92
C ASN A 222 -45.75 -5.78 0.36
N GLY A 223 -44.48 -6.22 0.32
CA GLY A 223 -43.84 -6.95 1.41
C GLY A 223 -43.73 -6.16 2.72
N GLN A 224 -43.62 -4.82 2.64
CA GLN A 224 -43.64 -3.97 3.83
C GLN A 224 -45.00 -4.00 4.53
N LYS A 225 -46.10 -3.89 3.79
CA LYS A 225 -47.46 -4.05 4.33
C LYS A 225 -47.69 -5.44 4.91
N TYR A 226 -47.06 -6.47 4.34
CA TYR A 226 -47.11 -7.82 4.90
C TYR A 226 -46.44 -7.89 6.27
N LEU A 227 -45.25 -7.29 6.43
CA LEU A 227 -44.56 -7.20 7.72
C LEU A 227 -45.41 -6.46 8.77
N GLU A 228 -46.06 -5.35 8.39
CA GLU A 228 -46.93 -4.56 9.29
C GLU A 228 -48.15 -5.35 9.81
N LYS A 229 -48.59 -6.40 9.10
CA LYS A 229 -49.68 -7.29 9.56
C LYS A 229 -49.21 -8.29 10.63
N ILE A 230 -47.92 -8.58 10.69
CA ILE A 230 -47.34 -9.64 11.52
C ILE A 230 -46.61 -9.06 12.74
N VAL A 231 -45.76 -8.06 12.50
CA VAL A 231 -44.95 -7.42 13.52
C VAL A 231 -45.79 -6.35 14.21
N GLN A 232 -46.07 -6.58 15.50
CA GLN A 232 -46.85 -5.64 16.30
C GLN A 232 -46.00 -4.47 16.78
N TYR A 233 -44.70 -4.70 17.03
CA TYR A 233 -43.80 -3.65 17.50
C TYR A 233 -42.43 -3.71 16.80
N PRO A 234 -42.15 -2.82 15.84
CA PRO A 234 -40.85 -2.75 15.18
C PRO A 234 -39.84 -1.91 15.99
N LEU A 235 -38.79 -2.55 16.51
CA LEU A 235 -37.65 -1.88 17.11
C LEU A 235 -36.56 -1.66 16.06
N SER A 236 -36.10 -0.42 15.89
CA SER A 236 -34.91 -0.16 15.07
C SER A 236 -33.64 -0.24 15.91
N VAL A 237 -32.59 -0.88 15.39
CA VAL A 237 -31.25 -0.80 15.99
C VAL A 237 -30.82 0.68 16.05
N PRO A 238 -30.46 1.21 17.22
CA PRO A 238 -29.98 2.58 17.34
C PRO A 238 -28.74 2.77 16.47
N LYS A 239 -28.72 3.84 15.68
CA LYS A 239 -27.51 4.20 14.91
C LYS A 239 -26.44 4.69 15.89
N PRO A 240 -25.25 4.05 15.95
CA PRO A 240 -24.15 4.57 16.74
C PRO A 240 -23.80 5.99 16.31
N HIS A 241 -23.35 6.82 17.24
CA HIS A 241 -22.85 8.16 16.90
C HIS A 241 -21.67 8.04 15.93
N LYS A 242 -21.58 8.94 14.95
CA LYS A 242 -20.46 8.98 13.99
C LYS A 242 -19.10 8.97 14.69
N THR A 243 -18.97 9.76 15.76
CA THR A 243 -17.77 9.80 16.61
C THR A 243 -17.41 8.43 17.20
N THR A 244 -18.39 7.60 17.56
CA THR A 244 -18.15 6.24 18.06
C THR A 244 -17.53 5.36 16.98
N ILE A 245 -18.13 5.31 15.78
CA ILE A 245 -17.63 4.53 14.63
C ILE A 245 -16.22 5.00 14.25
N LYS A 246 -16.04 6.30 14.18
CA LYS A 246 -14.77 6.94 13.86
C LYS A 246 -13.67 6.62 14.85
N ASN A 247 -13.94 6.76 16.15
CA ASN A 247 -12.96 6.45 17.20
C ASN A 247 -12.58 4.97 17.20
N LEU A 248 -13.54 4.08 16.94
CA LEU A 248 -13.29 2.65 16.83
C LEU A 248 -12.37 2.34 15.64
N LEU A 249 -12.60 2.96 14.47
CA LEU A 249 -11.72 2.83 13.31
C LEU A 249 -10.29 3.25 13.64
N PHE A 250 -10.09 4.46 14.16
CA PHE A 250 -8.75 4.98 14.40
C PHE A 250 -8.02 4.19 15.49
N LYS A 251 -8.72 3.75 16.54
CA LYS A 251 -8.14 2.83 17.54
C LYS A 251 -7.58 1.57 16.88
N GLU A 252 -8.34 0.91 16.01
CA GLU A 252 -7.90 -0.30 15.32
C GLU A 252 -6.73 -0.06 14.36
N LEU A 253 -6.67 1.10 13.71
CA LEU A 253 -5.55 1.50 12.85
C LEU A 253 -4.29 1.82 13.68
N ASP A 254 -4.44 2.53 14.79
CA ASP A 254 -3.35 2.84 15.71
C ASP A 254 -2.72 1.55 16.27
N GLU A 255 -3.54 0.52 16.57
CA GLU A 255 -3.04 -0.80 16.98
C GLU A 255 -2.25 -1.53 15.88
N ILE A 256 -2.54 -1.28 14.60
CA ILE A 256 -1.75 -1.84 13.48
C ILE A 256 -0.41 -1.09 13.39
N LEU A 257 -0.43 0.24 13.42
CA LEU A 257 0.78 1.05 13.34
C LEU A 257 1.71 0.82 14.53
N ALA A 258 1.16 0.69 15.75
CA ALA A 258 1.94 0.39 16.95
C ALA A 258 2.68 -0.96 16.88
N LYS A 259 2.15 -1.95 16.14
CA LYS A 259 2.86 -3.23 15.90
C LYS A 259 4.04 -3.04 14.96
N LEU A 260 3.86 -2.24 13.91
CA LEU A 260 4.95 -1.89 12.99
C LEU A 260 6.04 -1.11 13.73
N ASP A 261 5.67 -0.18 14.61
CA ASP A 261 6.61 0.53 15.48
C ASP A 261 7.37 -0.44 16.40
N ALA A 262 6.68 -1.40 17.03
CA ALA A 262 7.31 -2.42 17.88
C ALA A 262 8.27 -3.35 17.11
N GLU A 263 8.03 -3.56 15.82
CA GLU A 263 8.87 -4.32 14.90
C GLU A 263 9.97 -3.46 14.24
N ASN A 264 10.09 -2.18 14.61
CA ASN A 264 11.01 -1.20 14.00
C ASN A 264 10.83 -1.02 12.49
N VAL A 265 9.61 -1.25 11.98
CA VAL A 265 9.29 -1.03 10.57
C VAL A 265 9.12 0.47 10.32
N LYS A 266 10.01 1.05 9.52
CA LYS A 266 9.97 2.47 9.13
C LYS A 266 8.90 2.71 8.07
N TYR A 267 7.67 2.93 8.51
CA TYR A 267 6.56 3.25 7.62
C TYR A 267 6.43 4.75 7.34
N ILE A 268 5.79 5.10 6.22
CA ILE A 268 5.68 6.49 5.77
C ILE A 268 4.30 7.03 6.10
N PHE A 269 4.25 8.06 6.94
CA PHE A 269 3.00 8.64 7.43
C PHE A 269 3.07 10.17 7.42
N ASN A 270 2.06 10.82 6.85
CA ASN A 270 1.94 12.27 6.85
C ASN A 270 0.71 12.72 7.65
N LYS A 271 0.97 13.40 8.78
CA LYS A 271 -0.06 13.84 9.73
C LYS A 271 -1.05 14.86 9.16
N GLU A 272 -0.59 15.76 8.29
CA GLU A 272 -1.44 16.80 7.70
C GLU A 272 -2.49 16.18 6.76
N THR A 273 -2.04 15.31 5.87
CA THR A 273 -2.92 14.57 4.93
C THR A 273 -3.85 13.61 5.67
N TRP A 274 -3.36 12.96 6.73
CA TRP A 274 -4.20 12.12 7.59
C TRP A 274 -5.33 12.90 8.28
N SER A 275 -5.06 14.15 8.67
CA SER A 275 -6.07 15.02 9.25
C SER A 275 -7.21 15.35 8.27
N GLN A 276 -6.92 15.41 6.96
CA GLN A 276 -7.94 15.58 5.92
C GLN A 276 -8.81 14.33 5.79
N VAL A 277 -8.22 13.13 5.81
CA VAL A 277 -8.98 11.86 5.84
C VAL A 277 -9.93 11.83 7.03
N HIS A 278 -9.46 12.25 8.20
CA HIS A 278 -10.28 12.33 9.40
C HIS A 278 -11.51 13.22 9.19
N LEU A 279 -11.48 14.27 8.38
CA LEU A 279 -12.64 15.14 8.15
C LEU A 279 -13.73 14.50 7.29
N VAL A 280 -13.36 13.57 6.39
CA VAL A 280 -14.26 13.05 5.35
C VAL A 280 -14.68 11.60 5.55
N ILE A 281 -13.97 10.85 6.40
CA ILE A 281 -14.13 9.39 6.54
C ILE A 281 -15.55 8.95 6.92
N ASP A 282 -16.30 9.78 7.64
CA ASP A 282 -17.69 9.51 8.08
C ASP A 282 -18.66 9.34 6.88
N LYS A 283 -18.29 9.81 5.68
CA LYS A 283 -19.06 9.59 4.44
C LYS A 283 -19.00 8.11 3.99
N TYR A 284 -17.88 7.44 4.27
CA TYR A 284 -17.52 6.13 3.70
C TYR A 284 -17.64 4.99 4.71
N ILE A 285 -17.29 5.23 5.97
CA ILE A 285 -17.34 4.25 7.06
C ILE A 285 -18.54 4.57 7.96
N LYS A 286 -19.58 3.73 7.88
CA LYS A 286 -20.86 3.96 8.58
C LYS A 286 -21.15 2.88 9.63
N THR A 287 -20.56 1.71 9.48
CA THR A 287 -20.86 0.52 10.28
C THR A 287 -19.58 -0.14 10.81
N VAL A 288 -19.72 -1.02 11.81
CA VAL A 288 -18.59 -1.83 12.29
C VAL A 288 -18.07 -2.76 11.20
N ARG A 289 -18.94 -3.24 10.32
CA ARG A 289 -18.53 -4.04 9.17
C ARG A 289 -17.57 -3.27 8.26
N ASP A 290 -17.88 -2.01 7.98
CA ASP A 290 -17.00 -1.17 7.16
C ASP A 290 -15.61 -1.06 7.80
N ILE A 291 -15.56 -0.84 9.12
CA ILE A 291 -14.31 -0.83 9.90
C ILE A 291 -13.58 -2.16 9.75
N ASN A 292 -14.25 -3.28 10.03
CA ASN A 292 -13.65 -4.60 9.96
C ASN A 292 -13.08 -4.91 8.57
N GLN A 293 -13.79 -4.55 7.50
CA GLN A 293 -13.32 -4.76 6.13
C GLN A 293 -12.05 -3.96 5.82
N ILE A 294 -12.03 -2.66 6.11
CA ILE A 294 -10.84 -1.83 5.83
C ILE A 294 -9.67 -2.19 6.73
N VAL A 295 -9.93 -2.44 8.02
CA VAL A 295 -8.93 -2.84 9.01
C VAL A 295 -8.32 -4.20 8.65
N ASN A 296 -9.12 -5.15 8.14
CA ASN A 296 -8.60 -6.45 7.68
C ASN A 296 -7.65 -6.27 6.49
N ILE A 297 -8.03 -5.47 5.49
CA ILE A 297 -7.14 -5.15 4.35
C ILE A 297 -5.85 -4.52 4.86
N VAL A 298 -5.94 -3.45 5.64
CA VAL A 298 -4.75 -2.73 6.14
C VAL A 298 -3.87 -3.66 6.98
N SER A 299 -4.46 -4.47 7.87
CA SER A 299 -3.68 -5.36 8.74
C SER A 299 -2.95 -6.48 8.01
N PHE A 300 -3.40 -6.84 6.80
CA PHE A 300 -2.82 -7.93 6.01
C PHE A 300 -1.88 -7.40 4.92
N GLU A 301 -2.35 -6.41 4.16
CA GLU A 301 -1.65 -5.92 2.97
C GLU A 301 -0.59 -4.84 3.32
N TYR A 302 -0.87 -3.94 4.27
CA TYR A 302 0.03 -2.82 4.57
C TYR A 302 1.41 -3.26 5.12
N PRO A 303 1.52 -4.19 6.09
CA PRO A 303 2.82 -4.62 6.62
C PRO A 303 3.80 -5.13 5.56
N ILE A 304 3.29 -5.66 4.44
CA ILE A 304 4.09 -6.19 3.33
C ILE A 304 4.80 -5.05 2.57
N ILE A 305 4.18 -3.88 2.48
CA ILE A 305 4.60 -2.78 1.61
C ILE A 305 4.86 -1.46 2.36
N ALA A 306 4.77 -1.46 3.69
CA ALA A 306 4.77 -0.26 4.53
C ALA A 306 5.97 0.68 4.35
N THR A 307 7.13 0.15 3.95
CA THR A 307 8.34 0.96 3.70
C THR A 307 8.35 1.63 2.32
N GLU A 308 7.43 1.24 1.43
CA GLU A 308 7.48 1.58 0.00
C GLU A 308 6.30 2.41 -0.49
N VAL A 309 5.32 2.67 0.37
CA VAL A 309 4.14 3.49 0.08
C VAL A 309 3.79 4.38 1.26
N ASN A 310 3.11 5.49 0.99
CA ASN A 310 2.50 6.31 2.02
C ASN A 310 1.26 5.64 2.64
N PHE A 311 1.18 5.56 3.97
CA PHE A 311 0.03 5.00 4.69
C PHE A 311 -1.30 5.66 4.33
N THR A 312 -1.33 6.99 4.26
CA THR A 312 -2.57 7.76 4.03
C THR A 312 -3.15 7.39 2.68
N ASP A 313 -2.32 7.43 1.63
CA ASP A 313 -2.75 7.09 0.28
C ASP A 313 -3.11 5.60 0.17
N PHE A 314 -2.36 4.72 0.86
CA PHE A 314 -2.64 3.28 0.89
C PHE A 314 -4.02 2.99 1.50
N PHE A 315 -4.32 3.65 2.62
CA PHE A 315 -5.61 3.55 3.29
C PHE A 315 -6.74 4.05 2.38
N ILE A 316 -6.56 5.19 1.71
CA ILE A 316 -7.56 5.76 0.81
C ILE A 316 -7.83 4.84 -0.38
N ILE A 317 -6.79 4.31 -1.02
CA ILE A 317 -6.93 3.39 -2.15
C ILE A 317 -7.56 2.07 -1.73
N SER A 318 -7.22 1.56 -0.55
CA SER A 318 -7.87 0.40 0.06
C SER A 318 -9.35 0.66 0.34
N LEU A 319 -9.71 1.87 0.77
CA LEU A 319 -11.09 2.29 0.98
C LEU A 319 -11.86 2.40 -0.35
N ILE A 320 -11.24 2.97 -1.38
CA ILE A 320 -11.81 3.04 -2.74
C ILE A 320 -12.03 1.62 -3.29
N LYS A 321 -11.05 0.72 -3.16
CA LYS A 321 -11.17 -0.70 -3.54
C LYS A 321 -12.40 -1.37 -2.92
N LEU A 322 -12.69 -1.09 -1.64
CA LEU A 322 -13.87 -1.62 -0.94
C LEU A 322 -15.19 -0.98 -1.36
N LYS A 323 -15.20 0.32 -1.62
CA LYS A 323 -16.43 1.11 -1.80
C LYS A 323 -16.83 1.27 -3.26
N ASN A 324 -15.87 1.28 -4.17
CA ASN A 324 -16.07 1.39 -5.61
C ASN A 324 -14.92 0.72 -6.37
N HIS A 325 -15.10 -0.56 -6.69
CA HIS A 325 -14.09 -1.34 -7.41
C HIS A 325 -13.83 -0.81 -8.84
N ALA A 326 -14.84 -0.23 -9.50
CA ALA A 326 -14.67 0.34 -10.84
C ALA A 326 -13.72 1.55 -10.82
N LEU A 327 -13.85 2.44 -9.83
CA LEU A 327 -12.91 3.55 -9.63
C LEU A 327 -11.50 3.05 -9.30
N TYR A 328 -11.38 2.02 -8.45
CA TYR A 328 -10.08 1.40 -8.15
C TYR A 328 -9.39 0.89 -9.41
N GLU A 329 -10.10 0.13 -10.26
CA GLU A 329 -9.57 -0.36 -11.53
C GLU A 329 -9.26 0.77 -12.52
N LEU A 330 -10.05 1.85 -12.53
CA LEU A 330 -9.77 3.03 -13.34
C LEU A 330 -8.44 3.68 -12.94
N ILE A 331 -8.23 3.94 -11.65
CA ILE A 331 -6.99 4.51 -11.13
C ILE A 331 -5.82 3.61 -11.53
N LYS A 332 -5.91 2.32 -11.18
CA LYS A 332 -4.87 1.32 -11.44
C LYS A 332 -4.46 1.23 -12.92
N ASN A 333 -5.43 1.21 -13.83
CA ASN A 333 -5.18 0.92 -15.24
C ASN A 333 -4.99 2.17 -16.11
N LYS A 334 -5.28 3.38 -15.61
CA LYS A 334 -5.11 4.65 -16.33
C LYS A 334 -4.39 5.73 -15.49
N PRO A 335 -3.13 5.49 -15.06
CA PRO A 335 -2.38 6.46 -14.25
C PRO A 335 -2.28 7.87 -14.86
N SER A 336 -2.19 7.95 -16.20
CA SER A 336 -2.12 9.22 -16.94
C SER A 336 -3.33 10.14 -16.72
N ASP A 337 -4.46 9.62 -16.27
CA ASP A 337 -5.65 10.43 -15.97
C ASP A 337 -5.59 11.07 -14.58
N PHE A 338 -4.61 10.71 -13.74
CA PHE A 338 -4.54 11.12 -12.34
C PHE A 338 -3.25 11.87 -11.97
N PHE A 339 -2.16 11.79 -12.75
CA PHE A 339 -0.94 12.54 -12.47
C PHE A 339 -0.04 12.70 -13.71
N ILE A 340 0.91 13.63 -13.63
CA ILE A 340 1.80 14.03 -14.73
C ILE A 340 3.09 13.19 -14.70
N TYR A 341 3.52 12.70 -15.85
CA TYR A 341 4.89 12.21 -16.05
C TYR A 341 5.83 13.42 -16.07
N LYS A 342 6.60 13.66 -15.00
CA LYS A 342 7.57 14.76 -14.96
C LYS A 342 8.49 14.75 -16.20
N TYR A 343 8.28 15.68 -17.14
CA TYR A 343 9.27 16.13 -18.11
C TYR A 343 9.45 17.64 -17.94
N ARG A 344 10.62 18.06 -17.46
CA ARG A 344 10.95 19.49 -17.28
C ARG A 344 10.88 20.22 -18.64
N GLY A 345 9.95 21.16 -18.81
CA GLY A 345 9.91 22.08 -19.96
C GLY A 345 8.61 22.88 -20.13
N ASN A 346 8.61 23.89 -21.01
CA ASN A 346 7.48 24.80 -21.30
C ASN A 346 6.20 24.12 -21.86
N LYS A 347 6.15 22.78 -21.97
CA LYS A 347 4.96 22.00 -22.36
C LYS A 347 4.08 21.60 -21.17
N GLU A 348 4.51 21.89 -19.93
CA GLU A 348 3.83 21.49 -18.70
C GLU A 348 2.39 22.04 -18.57
N GLU A 349 2.09 23.27 -19.00
CA GLU A 349 0.75 23.86 -18.81
C GLU A 349 -0.36 23.20 -19.64
N GLU A 350 -0.08 22.82 -20.89
CA GLU A 350 -1.07 22.14 -21.75
C GLU A 350 -1.34 20.71 -21.25
N GLU A 351 -0.30 20.00 -20.82
CA GLU A 351 -0.40 18.65 -20.26
C GLU A 351 -1.15 18.65 -18.92
N ILE A 352 -0.85 19.60 -18.02
CA ILE A 352 -1.59 19.80 -16.77
C ILE A 352 -3.08 20.02 -17.05
N LYS A 353 -3.40 20.81 -18.08
CA LYS A 353 -4.79 21.11 -18.46
C LYS A 353 -5.52 19.84 -18.96
N ILE A 354 -4.90 19.07 -19.85
CA ILE A 354 -5.49 17.81 -20.36
C ILE A 354 -5.77 16.84 -19.20
N ILE A 355 -4.83 16.69 -18.27
CA ILE A 355 -4.98 15.78 -17.13
C ILE A 355 -6.08 16.29 -16.19
N ARG A 356 -6.15 17.60 -15.93
CA ARG A 356 -7.27 18.21 -15.17
C ARG A 356 -8.62 17.95 -15.84
N ASP A 357 -8.69 18.08 -17.15
CA ASP A 357 -9.92 17.84 -17.92
C ASP A 357 -10.32 16.35 -17.83
N ASN A 358 -9.37 15.41 -18.01
CA ASN A 358 -9.62 13.97 -17.84
C ASN A 358 -10.08 13.63 -16.43
N PHE A 359 -9.41 14.17 -15.40
CA PHE A 359 -9.77 13.96 -14.00
C PHE A 359 -11.18 14.50 -13.70
N ASN A 360 -11.49 15.71 -14.15
CA ASN A 360 -12.82 16.30 -13.99
C ASN A 360 -13.90 15.50 -14.73
N GLU A 361 -13.58 14.93 -15.89
CA GLU A 361 -14.51 14.04 -16.61
C GLU A 361 -14.79 12.78 -15.80
N ASN A 362 -13.75 12.13 -15.27
CA ASN A 362 -13.88 10.98 -14.38
C ASN A 362 -14.67 11.32 -13.10
N LEU A 363 -14.48 12.53 -12.54
CA LEU A 363 -15.24 13.02 -11.40
C LEU A 363 -16.74 13.21 -11.68
N LYS A 364 -17.21 13.30 -12.93
CA LYS A 364 -18.66 13.33 -13.20
C LYS A 364 -19.33 12.03 -12.79
N GLU A 365 -18.69 10.90 -13.11
CA GLU A 365 -19.17 9.57 -12.73
C GLU A 365 -18.89 9.29 -11.25
N PHE A 366 -17.69 9.63 -10.77
CA PHE A 366 -17.20 9.31 -9.43
C PHE A 366 -17.23 10.49 -8.45
N HIS A 367 -18.15 11.44 -8.63
CA HIS A 367 -18.25 12.68 -7.82
C HIS A 367 -18.32 12.41 -6.32
N ASP A 368 -18.87 11.25 -5.94
CA ASP A 368 -18.96 10.82 -4.56
C ASP A 368 -17.62 10.57 -3.89
N PHE A 369 -16.52 10.39 -4.64
CA PHE A 369 -15.18 10.11 -4.14
C PHE A 369 -14.20 11.29 -4.29
N ARG A 370 -14.71 12.47 -4.69
CA ARG A 370 -13.91 13.65 -5.00
C ARG A 370 -12.95 14.04 -3.88
N ASP A 371 -13.43 14.07 -2.64
CA ASP A 371 -12.64 14.43 -1.46
C ASP A 371 -11.45 13.48 -1.22
N LEU A 372 -11.63 12.17 -1.37
CA LEU A 372 -10.57 11.18 -1.28
C LEU A 372 -9.56 11.30 -2.43
N LEU A 373 -10.05 11.54 -3.64
CA LEU A 373 -9.20 11.71 -4.82
C LEU A 373 -8.37 12.99 -4.74
N GLU A 374 -8.94 14.11 -4.26
CA GLU A 374 -8.22 15.37 -4.04
C GLU A 374 -7.13 15.23 -2.96
N ILE A 375 -7.33 14.35 -1.98
CA ILE A 375 -6.27 14.01 -1.01
C ILE A 375 -5.15 13.25 -1.74
N CYS A 376 -5.42 12.16 -2.45
CA CYS A 376 -4.36 11.36 -3.10
C CYS A 376 -3.65 12.07 -4.26
N PHE A 377 -4.37 12.90 -5.01
CA PHE A 377 -3.90 13.55 -6.24
C PHE A 377 -4.01 15.08 -6.14
N PRO A 378 -3.12 15.72 -5.39
CA PRO A 378 -3.21 17.14 -5.02
C PRO A 378 -2.96 18.13 -6.17
N ILE A 379 -2.46 17.66 -7.33
CA ILE A 379 -2.31 18.45 -8.58
C ILE A 379 -3.63 19.17 -8.95
N PHE A 380 -4.75 18.67 -8.44
CA PHE A 380 -6.11 19.13 -8.69
C PHE A 380 -6.74 19.93 -7.54
N SER A 381 -6.00 20.13 -6.44
CA SER A 381 -6.41 21.03 -5.36
C SER A 381 -5.88 22.44 -5.61
N ASP A 382 -6.73 23.46 -5.50
CA ASP A 382 -6.34 24.87 -5.68
C ASP A 382 -5.29 25.36 -4.64
N TYR A 383 -4.95 24.53 -3.63
CA TYR A 383 -4.23 24.95 -2.43
C TYR A 383 -3.09 24.03 -1.96
N SER A 384 -2.70 22.97 -2.68
CA SER A 384 -1.54 22.17 -2.23
C SER A 384 -0.66 21.65 -3.37
N TYR A 385 0.56 22.18 -3.44
CA TYR A 385 1.66 21.49 -4.09
C TYR A 385 2.25 20.51 -3.07
N ARG A 386 1.78 19.26 -3.03
CA ARG A 386 2.62 18.22 -2.41
C ARG A 386 3.90 18.13 -3.23
N THR A 387 5.06 18.03 -2.58
CA THR A 387 6.33 17.82 -3.27
C THR A 387 6.33 16.43 -3.91
N ILE A 388 5.92 16.35 -5.18
CA ILE A 388 5.97 15.11 -5.97
C ILE A 388 7.42 14.84 -6.38
N GLY A 389 7.82 13.57 -6.42
CA GLY A 389 9.18 13.16 -6.75
C GLY A 389 10.11 13.07 -5.55
N SER A 390 9.58 13.06 -4.31
CA SER A 390 10.39 12.86 -3.11
C SER A 390 10.25 11.43 -2.59
N HIS A 391 11.38 10.75 -2.50
CA HIS A 391 11.53 9.44 -1.89
C HIS A 391 11.10 9.40 -0.41
N LYS A 392 11.08 10.54 0.30
CA LYS A 392 10.57 10.65 1.69
C LYS A 392 9.08 10.42 1.82
N THR A 393 8.32 10.78 0.79
CA THR A 393 6.86 10.86 0.89
C THR A 393 6.15 9.69 0.22
N LYS A 394 6.72 9.17 -0.87
CA LYS A 394 6.22 8.03 -1.65
C LYS A 394 4.73 8.07 -1.93
N TYR A 395 4.21 9.25 -2.28
CA TYR A 395 2.79 9.43 -2.55
C TYR A 395 2.37 8.65 -3.80
N ILE A 396 1.10 8.24 -3.85
CA ILE A 396 0.57 7.55 -5.04
C ILE A 396 0.60 8.42 -6.30
N GLY A 397 0.50 9.74 -6.16
CA GLY A 397 0.63 10.67 -7.29
C GLY A 397 2.04 10.79 -7.88
N ASP A 398 3.02 10.03 -7.39
CA ASP A 398 4.37 9.94 -7.94
C ASP A 398 4.49 8.71 -8.86
N ILE A 399 5.05 8.91 -10.06
CA ILE A 399 5.19 7.83 -11.06
C ILE A 399 6.19 6.76 -10.61
N ASN A 400 7.26 7.16 -9.94
CA ASN A 400 8.03 6.23 -9.12
C ASN A 400 7.10 5.93 -7.95
N TYR A 401 6.80 4.72 -7.49
CA TYR A 401 5.84 4.44 -6.40
C TYR A 401 4.39 4.19 -6.78
N PHE A 402 3.80 4.81 -7.81
CA PHE A 402 2.40 4.55 -8.19
C PHE A 402 2.08 3.05 -8.27
N GLU A 403 2.91 2.28 -9.00
CA GLU A 403 2.73 0.84 -9.18
C GLU A 403 2.80 0.04 -7.88
N ASN A 404 3.61 0.49 -6.90
CA ASN A 404 3.80 -0.20 -5.62
C ASN A 404 2.47 -0.35 -4.84
N TYR A 405 1.52 0.58 -5.04
CA TYR A 405 0.19 0.55 -4.43
C TYR A 405 -0.72 -0.56 -4.98
N PHE A 406 -0.37 -1.15 -6.14
CA PHE A 406 -1.18 -2.15 -6.83
C PHE A 406 -0.47 -3.50 -6.99
N SER A 407 0.86 -3.50 -7.10
CA SER A 407 1.68 -4.71 -7.21
C SER A 407 2.03 -5.34 -5.86
N PHE A 408 2.01 -4.54 -4.78
CA PHE A 408 2.58 -4.91 -3.47
C PHE A 408 4.05 -5.37 -3.58
N SER A 409 4.76 -4.85 -4.57
CA SER A 409 6.17 -5.09 -4.82
C SER A 409 6.84 -3.81 -5.32
N ILE A 410 8.16 -3.78 -5.25
CA ILE A 410 8.97 -2.72 -5.85
C ILE A 410 9.35 -3.19 -7.25
N SER A 411 9.42 -2.26 -8.20
CA SER A 411 9.92 -2.56 -9.55
C SER A 411 11.41 -2.88 -9.52
N ASP A 412 11.83 -3.80 -10.40
CA ASP A 412 13.20 -4.29 -10.53
C ASP A 412 14.21 -3.21 -10.95
N ASP A 413 13.76 -2.00 -11.32
CA ASP A 413 14.60 -0.84 -11.67
C ASP A 413 14.80 0.15 -10.50
N LYS A 414 14.24 -0.12 -9.31
CA LYS A 414 14.35 0.74 -8.11
C LYS A 414 15.17 0.10 -6.99
N ILE A 415 15.55 0.91 -6.00
CA ILE A 415 16.18 0.48 -4.74
C ILE A 415 15.14 0.50 -3.62
N SER A 416 15.01 -0.60 -2.89
CA SER A 416 14.17 -0.70 -1.69
C SER A 416 14.75 0.08 -0.52
N MET A 417 13.92 0.44 0.47
CA MET A 417 14.45 1.10 1.68
C MET A 417 15.49 0.23 2.41
N LYS A 418 15.31 -1.10 2.37
CA LYS A 418 16.25 -2.04 2.96
C LYS A 418 17.62 -1.96 2.28
N GLU A 419 17.65 -2.07 0.95
CA GLU A 419 18.88 -1.93 0.17
C GLU A 419 19.51 -0.54 0.35
N TYR A 420 18.69 0.51 0.36
CA TYR A 420 19.16 1.87 0.62
C TYR A 420 19.88 1.99 1.97
N TYR A 421 19.28 1.52 3.08
CA TYR A 421 19.92 1.60 4.39
C TYR A 421 21.19 0.76 4.48
N THR A 422 21.21 -0.43 3.84
CA THR A 422 22.43 -1.25 3.76
C THR A 422 23.54 -0.54 2.98
N LEU A 423 23.23 0.10 1.85
CA LEU A 423 24.19 0.87 1.07
C LEU A 423 24.64 2.14 1.81
N LYS A 424 23.72 2.83 2.51
CA LYS A 424 24.03 4.00 3.36
C LYS A 424 25.03 3.61 4.44
N GLU A 425 24.75 2.55 5.20
CA GLU A 425 25.64 2.09 6.27
C GLU A 425 27.05 1.77 5.75
N LYS A 426 27.14 1.08 4.60
CA LYS A 426 28.41 0.77 3.97
C LYS A 426 29.13 1.99 3.41
N LEU A 427 28.40 2.95 2.84
CA LEU A 427 28.97 4.21 2.36
C LEU A 427 29.61 5.01 3.50
N LEU A 428 28.99 5.00 4.68
CA LEU A 428 29.45 5.76 5.85
C LEU A 428 30.54 5.03 6.68
N SER A 429 30.83 3.77 6.38
CA SER A 429 31.84 2.99 7.08
C SER A 429 33.20 3.04 6.36
N SER A 430 34.27 2.65 7.06
CA SER A 430 35.61 2.54 6.49
C SER A 430 35.82 1.30 5.60
N ASP A 431 34.80 0.44 5.45
CA ASP A 431 34.85 -0.79 4.64
C ASP A 431 34.52 -0.51 3.16
N PHE A 432 35.53 -0.01 2.43
CA PHE A 432 35.38 0.28 1.01
C PHE A 432 35.04 -0.96 0.17
N GLU A 433 35.64 -2.12 0.44
CA GLU A 433 35.37 -3.32 -0.36
C GLU A 433 33.92 -3.79 -0.16
N GLY A 434 33.41 -3.75 1.07
CA GLY A 434 32.01 -4.05 1.33
C GLY A 434 31.04 -3.06 0.70
N PHE A 435 31.38 -1.77 0.61
CA PHE A 435 30.60 -0.77 -0.13
C PHE A 435 30.66 -0.99 -1.64
N LYS A 436 31.86 -1.21 -2.18
CA LYS A 436 32.13 -1.45 -3.61
C LYS A 436 31.35 -2.66 -4.12
N GLU A 437 31.42 -3.79 -3.43
CA GLU A 437 30.67 -4.99 -3.82
C GLU A 437 29.16 -4.73 -3.85
N ALA A 438 28.62 -4.11 -2.80
CA ALA A 438 27.20 -3.82 -2.70
C ALA A 438 26.73 -2.82 -3.77
N LEU A 439 27.52 -1.78 -4.04
CA LEU A 439 27.16 -0.77 -5.03
C LEU A 439 27.27 -1.30 -6.46
N LEU A 440 28.33 -2.04 -6.79
CA LEU A 440 28.49 -2.61 -8.12
C LEU A 440 27.41 -3.64 -8.44
N GLU A 441 26.88 -4.35 -7.44
CA GLU A 441 25.75 -5.26 -7.64
C GLU A 441 24.48 -4.52 -8.10
N VAL A 442 24.15 -3.39 -7.47
CA VAL A 442 23.00 -2.58 -7.89
C VAL A 442 23.27 -1.80 -9.18
N ASP A 443 24.53 -1.44 -9.45
CA ASP A 443 24.95 -0.74 -10.67
C ASP A 443 24.78 -1.59 -11.94
N LYS A 444 24.77 -2.93 -11.83
CA LYS A 444 24.42 -3.83 -12.96
C LYS A 444 23.06 -3.49 -13.59
N GLN A 445 22.16 -2.90 -12.81
CA GLN A 445 20.82 -2.46 -13.23
C GLN A 445 20.73 -0.93 -13.35
N GLN A 446 21.88 -0.23 -13.40
CA GLN A 446 22.01 1.24 -13.47
C GLN A 446 21.37 1.99 -12.29
N LYS A 447 21.30 1.33 -11.12
CA LYS A 447 20.63 1.87 -9.92
C LYS A 447 21.53 2.72 -9.02
N SER A 448 22.83 2.78 -9.27
CA SER A 448 23.77 3.56 -8.43
C SER A 448 23.36 5.05 -8.34
N GLN A 449 22.86 5.62 -9.44
CA GLN A 449 22.32 6.98 -9.42
C GLN A 449 21.07 7.12 -8.54
N TYR A 450 20.20 6.12 -8.56
CA TYR A 450 18.99 6.10 -7.74
C TYR A 450 19.36 6.09 -6.24
N PHE A 451 20.42 5.38 -5.86
CA PHE A 451 20.95 5.40 -4.49
C PHE A 451 21.41 6.82 -4.09
N LEU A 452 22.19 7.50 -4.93
CA LEU A 452 22.62 8.87 -4.63
C LEU A 452 21.46 9.84 -4.47
N ASN A 453 20.46 9.75 -5.36
CA ASN A 453 19.26 10.59 -5.27
C ASN A 453 18.52 10.37 -3.94
N MET A 454 18.34 9.11 -3.53
CA MET A 454 17.80 8.78 -2.22
C MET A 454 18.69 9.32 -1.09
N PHE A 455 20.01 9.18 -1.21
CA PHE A 455 20.95 9.64 -0.19
C PHE A 455 20.82 11.15 0.03
N TYR A 456 20.81 11.95 -1.04
CA TYR A 456 20.63 13.40 -0.94
C TYR A 456 19.33 13.79 -0.23
N GLU A 457 18.24 13.05 -0.48
CA GLU A 457 16.98 13.32 0.21
C GLU A 457 17.05 12.93 1.68
N PHE A 458 17.47 11.71 1.99
CA PHE A 458 17.46 11.13 3.34
C PHE A 458 18.75 11.39 4.14
N LYS A 459 19.60 12.32 3.68
CA LYS A 459 20.81 12.70 4.38
C LYS A 459 20.44 13.30 5.73
N ASP A 460 20.91 12.65 6.79
CA ASP A 460 20.86 13.17 8.16
C ASP A 460 22.17 13.92 8.45
N SER A 461 22.27 14.60 9.59
CA SER A 461 23.57 15.12 10.04
C SER A 461 24.57 13.97 10.18
N MET A 462 25.76 14.14 9.60
CA MET A 462 26.83 13.15 9.65
C MET A 462 27.93 13.63 10.60
N GLU A 463 28.53 12.71 11.34
CA GLU A 463 29.74 12.99 12.10
C GLU A 463 30.94 13.13 11.16
N THR A 464 32.00 13.80 11.62
CA THR A 464 33.19 14.07 10.78
C THR A 464 33.76 12.77 10.19
N GLU A 465 33.87 11.70 10.98
CA GLU A 465 34.36 10.39 10.51
C GLU A 465 33.48 9.79 9.40
N GLU A 466 32.15 9.93 9.50
CA GLU A 466 31.22 9.45 8.47
C GLU A 466 31.35 10.26 7.17
N ILE A 467 31.61 11.58 7.28
CA ILE A 467 31.87 12.46 6.13
C ILE A 467 33.16 12.02 5.44
N GLU A 468 34.24 11.80 6.18
CA GLU A 468 35.52 11.35 5.64
C GLU A 468 35.40 9.98 4.98
N ASN A 469 34.75 9.00 5.62
CA ASN A 469 34.51 7.67 5.05
C ASN A 469 33.70 7.76 3.75
N ALA A 470 32.60 8.51 3.74
CA ALA A 470 31.79 8.70 2.56
C ALA A 470 32.57 9.42 1.44
N PHE A 471 33.41 10.39 1.79
CA PHE A 471 34.28 11.08 0.84
C PHE A 471 35.25 10.09 0.17
N TYR A 472 35.97 9.30 0.95
CA TYR A 472 36.88 8.28 0.40
C TYR A 472 36.14 7.26 -0.46
N ASN A 473 35.03 6.69 0.04
CA ASN A 473 34.26 5.67 -0.66
C ASN A 473 33.71 6.17 -2.00
N THR A 474 33.22 7.41 -2.06
CA THR A 474 32.67 8.01 -3.29
C THR A 474 33.74 8.31 -4.33
N LEU A 475 34.92 8.75 -3.91
CA LEU A 475 36.02 9.00 -4.85
C LEU A 475 36.69 7.71 -5.34
N LYS A 476 36.83 6.69 -4.47
CA LYS A 476 37.39 5.38 -4.86
C LYS A 476 36.47 4.64 -5.85
N ILE A 477 35.15 4.74 -5.69
CA ILE A 477 34.20 4.02 -6.54
C ILE A 477 34.06 4.61 -7.96
N CYS A 478 34.41 5.89 -8.16
CA CYS A 478 34.25 6.62 -9.42
C CYS A 478 34.76 5.84 -10.64
N LYS A 479 35.98 5.28 -10.57
CA LYS A 479 36.60 4.55 -11.69
C LYS A 479 35.99 3.18 -11.98
N LEU A 480 35.19 2.65 -11.06
CA LEU A 480 34.63 1.30 -11.14
C LEU A 480 33.20 1.28 -11.71
N LEU A 481 32.51 2.42 -11.65
CA LEU A 481 31.17 2.57 -12.20
C LEU A 481 31.23 2.65 -13.73
N LYS A 482 30.52 1.76 -14.41
CA LYS A 482 30.48 1.74 -15.89
C LYS A 482 29.54 2.83 -16.38
N SER A 483 30.04 3.77 -17.18
CA SER A 483 29.18 4.76 -17.83
C SER A 483 28.93 4.38 -19.28
N GLU A 484 27.77 3.79 -19.58
CA GLU A 484 27.30 3.62 -20.96
C GLU A 484 26.72 4.94 -21.53
N ASN A 485 26.52 5.98 -20.71
CA ASN A 485 26.03 7.30 -21.12
C ASN A 485 27.06 8.40 -20.82
N ILE A 486 27.68 8.93 -21.87
CA ILE A 486 28.78 9.91 -21.81
C ILE A 486 28.28 11.37 -21.74
N SER A 487 26.97 11.62 -21.76
CA SER A 487 26.48 12.97 -21.44
C SER A 487 26.86 13.31 -20.00
N SER A 488 27.65 14.36 -19.81
CA SER A 488 28.32 14.73 -18.55
C SER A 488 27.41 14.76 -17.32
N TYR A 489 26.12 15.05 -17.49
CA TYR A 489 25.14 15.13 -16.39
C TYR A 489 24.54 13.78 -15.93
N PHE A 490 24.72 12.70 -16.68
CA PHE A 490 24.15 11.37 -16.38
C PHE A 490 25.21 10.28 -16.19
N ASN A 491 26.48 10.68 -16.08
CA ASN A 491 27.56 9.74 -15.79
C ASN A 491 27.60 9.46 -14.28
N ALA A 492 27.39 8.21 -13.89
CA ALA A 492 27.45 7.79 -12.48
C ALA A 492 28.79 8.17 -11.83
N SER A 493 29.92 7.98 -12.52
CA SER A 493 31.24 8.42 -12.01
C SER A 493 31.29 9.92 -11.71
N TYR A 494 30.70 10.75 -12.57
CA TYR A 494 30.67 12.20 -12.36
C TYR A 494 29.80 12.56 -11.15
N ASN A 495 28.64 11.91 -11.01
CA ASN A 495 27.72 12.17 -9.91
C ASN A 495 28.28 11.74 -8.54
N TYR A 496 29.00 10.63 -8.46
CA TYR A 496 29.70 10.22 -7.24
C TYR A 496 30.85 11.16 -6.88
N LYS A 497 31.62 11.63 -7.87
CA LYS A 497 32.66 12.64 -7.63
C LYS A 497 32.07 13.94 -7.08
N ASN A 498 31.02 14.45 -7.71
CA ASN A 498 30.32 15.65 -7.25
C ASN A 498 29.74 15.48 -5.85
N PHE A 499 29.26 14.28 -5.53
CA PHE A 499 28.82 13.98 -4.17
C PHE A 499 29.99 14.02 -3.18
N GLY A 500 31.16 13.45 -3.53
CA GLY A 500 32.40 13.62 -2.78
C GLY A 500 32.75 15.09 -2.53
N TYR A 501 32.70 15.94 -3.56
CA TYR A 501 32.88 17.39 -3.41
C TYR A 501 31.87 17.99 -2.42
N SER A 502 30.60 17.63 -2.52
CA SER A 502 29.55 18.17 -1.65
C SER A 502 29.74 17.81 -0.17
N LEU A 503 30.41 16.70 0.14
CA LEU A 503 30.74 16.31 1.51
C LEU A 503 31.77 17.24 2.16
N LEU A 504 32.68 17.84 1.37
CA LEU A 504 33.65 18.81 1.87
C LEU A 504 33.00 20.11 2.38
N LEU A 505 31.82 20.46 1.85
CA LEU A 505 31.07 21.64 2.29
C LEU A 505 30.59 21.52 3.75
N GLU A 506 30.48 20.31 4.26
CA GLU A 506 30.00 20.00 5.61
C GLU A 506 31.14 19.63 6.57
N HIS A 507 32.38 19.59 6.08
CA HIS A 507 33.53 19.17 6.86
C HIS A 507 34.02 20.28 7.79
N LYS A 508 34.13 19.99 9.10
CA LYS A 508 34.47 20.99 10.13
C LYS A 508 35.92 21.48 10.06
N ASP A 509 36.84 20.61 9.62
CA ASP A 509 38.28 20.88 9.55
C ASP A 509 38.82 20.53 8.16
N VAL A 510 38.27 21.19 7.14
CA VAL A 510 38.50 20.83 5.73
C VAL A 510 39.95 21.07 5.30
N ASP A 511 40.64 22.04 5.91
CA ASP A 511 42.02 22.39 5.58
C ASP A 511 42.99 21.25 5.90
N ASP A 512 43.01 20.79 7.16
CA ASP A 512 43.91 19.72 7.60
C ASP A 512 43.56 18.39 6.93
N PHE A 513 42.26 18.10 6.76
CA PHE A 513 41.78 16.93 6.04
C PHE A 513 42.26 16.89 4.57
N LEU A 514 42.09 17.99 3.83
CA LEU A 514 42.55 18.04 2.44
C LEU A 514 44.08 17.93 2.36
N LEU A 515 44.83 18.56 3.26
CA LEU A 515 46.29 18.41 3.27
C LEU A 515 46.73 16.96 3.49
N ASP A 516 46.13 16.27 4.45
CA ASP A 516 46.38 14.84 4.68
C ASP A 516 46.01 14.00 3.44
N PHE A 517 44.81 14.22 2.89
CA PHE A 517 44.32 13.52 1.71
C PHE A 517 45.24 13.67 0.49
N TYR A 518 45.78 14.86 0.20
CA TYR A 518 46.66 15.04 -0.95
C TYR A 518 48.09 14.56 -0.70
N LYS A 519 48.57 14.57 0.55
CA LYS A 519 49.92 14.13 0.93
C LYS A 519 50.03 12.61 1.10
N ASN A 520 49.09 12.01 1.82
CA ASN A 520 49.24 10.67 2.39
C ASN A 520 48.36 9.60 1.74
N ASP A 521 47.18 9.95 1.20
CA ASP A 521 46.33 8.97 0.54
C ASP A 521 46.90 8.53 -0.82
N ASN A 522 46.95 7.22 -1.03
CA ASN A 522 47.35 6.58 -2.29
C ASN A 522 46.25 5.70 -2.89
N ASP A 523 45.11 5.57 -2.20
CA ASP A 523 44.01 4.70 -2.64
C ASP A 523 43.13 5.41 -3.67
N VAL A 524 42.88 6.71 -3.50
CA VAL A 524 42.13 7.49 -4.50
C VAL A 524 43.07 7.83 -5.65
N SER A 525 42.61 7.52 -6.86
CA SER A 525 43.40 7.77 -8.06
C SER A 525 43.77 9.25 -8.19
N PHE A 526 45.04 9.49 -8.50
CA PHE A 526 45.59 10.85 -8.61
C PHE A 526 44.80 11.74 -9.57
N ILE A 527 44.25 11.19 -10.66
CA ILE A 527 43.40 11.94 -11.60
C ILE A 527 42.13 12.51 -10.94
N ILE A 528 41.48 11.74 -10.07
CA ILE A 528 40.28 12.18 -9.34
C ILE A 528 40.65 13.31 -8.37
N LYS A 529 41.85 13.26 -7.77
CA LYS A 529 42.37 14.36 -6.93
C LYS A 529 42.59 15.63 -7.75
N VAL A 530 43.15 15.53 -8.94
CA VAL A 530 43.33 16.69 -9.83
C VAL A 530 41.99 17.31 -10.23
N GLU A 531 41.00 16.48 -10.61
CA GLU A 531 39.66 16.96 -10.93
C GLU A 531 38.99 17.64 -9.73
N LEU A 532 39.10 17.05 -8.54
CA LEU A 532 38.53 17.60 -7.32
C LEU A 532 39.16 18.96 -6.98
N LEU A 533 40.49 19.08 -7.03
CA LEU A 533 41.18 20.35 -6.75
C LEU A 533 40.78 21.44 -7.75
N LYS A 534 40.61 21.06 -9.02
CA LYS A 534 40.10 21.96 -10.05
C LYS A 534 38.69 22.45 -9.69
N ASP A 535 37.78 21.54 -9.37
CA ASP A 535 36.40 21.89 -9.01
C ASP A 535 36.39 22.85 -7.79
N ILE A 536 37.27 22.64 -6.81
CA ILE A 536 37.51 23.55 -5.68
C ILE A 536 37.98 24.94 -6.16
N ASN A 537 39.03 25.01 -6.98
CA ASN A 537 39.57 26.27 -7.50
C ASN A 537 38.53 27.04 -8.33
N GLU A 538 37.78 26.35 -9.20
CA GLU A 538 36.75 26.95 -10.05
C GLU A 538 35.58 27.51 -9.25
N GLU A 539 35.12 26.79 -8.21
CA GLU A 539 34.06 27.29 -7.32
C GLU A 539 34.55 28.44 -6.44
N ILE A 540 35.81 28.42 -5.99
CA ILE A 540 36.40 29.52 -5.21
C ILE A 540 36.52 30.80 -6.05
N ALA A 541 36.83 30.68 -7.34
CA ALA A 541 37.01 31.79 -8.27
C ALA A 541 35.68 32.48 -8.67
N LYS A 542 34.54 31.82 -8.48
CA LYS A 542 33.21 32.41 -8.75
C LYS A 542 32.87 33.46 -7.67
N GLU A 543 32.50 34.67 -8.11
CA GLU A 543 32.16 35.78 -7.20
C GLU A 543 30.93 35.47 -6.31
N HIS A 544 29.98 34.69 -6.82
CA HIS A 544 28.73 34.35 -6.14
C HIS A 544 28.40 32.86 -6.30
N SER A 545 29.14 31.99 -5.59
CA SER A 545 28.83 30.55 -5.52
C SER A 545 28.45 30.12 -4.10
N ASP A 546 27.25 29.57 -3.96
CA ASP A 546 26.76 28.92 -2.73
C ASP A 546 27.36 27.51 -2.53
N LYS A 547 28.20 27.05 -3.46
CA LYS A 547 28.85 25.73 -3.44
C LYS A 547 30.34 25.82 -3.13
N LYS A 548 30.80 26.95 -2.59
CA LYS A 548 32.22 27.19 -2.32
C LYS A 548 32.65 26.50 -1.03
N VAL A 549 33.60 25.57 -1.13
CA VAL A 549 34.28 25.01 0.05
C VAL A 549 35.14 26.12 0.67
N ILE A 550 35.03 26.32 1.98
CA ILE A 550 35.79 27.33 2.72
C ILE A 550 37.16 26.75 3.06
N VAL A 551 38.14 26.98 2.17
CA VAL A 551 39.53 26.55 2.34
C VAL A 551 40.42 27.77 2.53
N ALA A 552 41.38 27.73 3.45
CA ALA A 552 42.33 28.81 3.65
C ALA A 552 43.25 28.97 2.42
N ASN A 553 43.55 30.22 2.04
CA ASN A 553 44.43 30.49 0.88
C ASN A 553 45.78 29.75 0.97
N LYS A 554 46.37 29.70 2.18
CA LYS A 554 47.63 28.98 2.41
C LYS A 554 47.50 27.47 2.12
N THR A 555 46.40 26.88 2.52
CA THR A 555 46.10 25.47 2.23
C THR A 555 45.93 25.27 0.73
N LEU A 556 45.16 26.14 0.07
CA LEU A 556 44.95 26.07 -1.37
C LEU A 556 46.26 26.19 -2.17
N GLU A 557 47.16 27.10 -1.78
CA GLU A 557 48.50 27.22 -2.36
C GLU A 557 49.32 25.93 -2.19
N GLU A 558 49.30 25.33 -1.00
CA GLU A 558 50.01 24.08 -0.71
C GLU A 558 49.41 22.88 -1.48
N LEU A 559 48.08 22.77 -1.58
CA LEU A 559 47.40 21.73 -2.38
C LEU A 559 47.78 21.84 -3.86
N ASN A 560 47.72 23.06 -4.42
CA ASN A 560 48.14 23.32 -5.79
C ASN A 560 49.62 22.97 -6.00
N LYS A 561 50.49 23.27 -5.02
CA LYS A 561 51.90 22.89 -5.05
C LYS A 561 52.10 21.37 -5.05
N ILE A 562 51.41 20.62 -4.18
CA ILE A 562 51.51 19.15 -4.13
C ILE A 562 51.08 18.53 -5.46
N VAL A 563 49.94 18.98 -6.00
CA VAL A 563 49.45 18.50 -7.28
C VAL A 563 50.42 18.87 -8.40
N LYS A 564 50.97 20.09 -8.38
CA LYS A 564 51.99 20.55 -9.34
C LYS A 564 53.24 19.68 -9.34
N GLU A 565 53.85 19.45 -8.18
CA GLU A 565 55.04 18.60 -8.06
C GLU A 565 54.76 17.16 -8.53
N LYS A 566 53.58 16.61 -8.23
CA LYS A 566 53.19 15.28 -8.71
C LYS A 566 52.94 15.27 -10.23
N LEU A 567 52.35 16.31 -10.81
CA LEU A 567 52.12 16.45 -12.25
C LEU A 567 53.44 16.59 -13.03
N GLU A 568 54.43 17.34 -12.53
CA GLU A 568 55.74 17.50 -13.18
C GLU A 568 56.52 16.18 -13.34
N ASN A 569 56.21 15.19 -12.51
CA ASN A 569 56.79 13.86 -12.56
C ASN A 569 56.06 12.89 -13.52
N ILE A 570 54.94 13.31 -14.14
CA ILE A 570 54.22 12.50 -15.12
C ILE A 570 55.09 12.27 -16.36
N THR A 571 55.00 11.06 -16.90
CA THR A 571 55.64 10.62 -18.14
C THR A 571 54.59 10.09 -19.11
N LEU A 572 54.96 9.90 -20.37
CA LEU A 572 54.14 9.25 -21.38
C LEU A 572 53.69 7.85 -20.96
N SER A 573 54.52 7.10 -20.23
CA SER A 573 54.15 5.78 -19.68
C SER A 573 52.89 5.86 -18.82
N ASN A 574 52.75 6.92 -18.01
CA ASN A 574 51.56 7.10 -17.17
C ASN A 574 50.31 7.43 -17.99
N ILE A 575 50.46 8.05 -19.16
CA ILE A 575 49.37 8.32 -20.11
C ILE A 575 48.89 7.02 -20.74
N LEU A 576 49.82 6.18 -21.18
CA LEU A 576 49.56 4.86 -21.76
C LEU A 576 48.90 3.91 -20.75
N GLU A 577 49.23 4.02 -19.47
CA GLU A 577 48.63 3.25 -18.36
C GLU A 577 47.22 3.71 -17.94
N GLY A 578 46.60 4.64 -18.67
CA GLY A 578 45.18 5.01 -18.50
C GLY A 578 44.92 6.40 -17.91
N LEU A 579 45.92 7.30 -17.89
CA LEU A 579 45.70 8.72 -17.63
C LEU A 579 45.26 9.41 -18.92
N HIS A 580 43.95 9.68 -19.07
CA HIS A 580 43.40 10.17 -20.33
C HIS A 580 43.98 11.55 -20.73
N PRO A 581 44.47 11.74 -21.97
CA PRO A 581 45.22 12.94 -22.37
C PRO A 581 44.45 14.26 -22.31
N SER A 582 43.11 14.22 -22.43
CA SER A 582 42.28 15.42 -22.34
C SER A 582 42.46 16.19 -21.03
N TYR A 583 42.90 15.50 -19.97
CA TYR A 583 43.09 16.08 -18.64
C TYR A 583 44.42 16.82 -18.52
N ILE A 584 45.50 16.27 -19.07
CA ILE A 584 46.82 16.92 -19.14
C ILE A 584 46.71 18.21 -19.95
N VAL A 585 45.98 18.12 -21.05
CA VAL A 585 45.64 19.22 -21.93
C VAL A 585 44.76 20.29 -21.27
N TYR A 586 43.91 19.92 -20.30
CA TYR A 586 43.08 20.88 -19.58
C TYR A 586 43.89 21.70 -18.56
N ILE A 587 45.01 21.15 -18.09
CA ILE A 587 45.94 21.77 -17.11
C ILE A 587 46.99 22.68 -17.82
N TYR A 588 46.89 22.82 -19.14
CA TYR A 588 47.88 23.45 -20.03
C TYR A 588 48.32 24.86 -19.63
N LYS A 589 47.44 25.68 -19.03
CA LYS A 589 47.73 27.09 -18.78
C LYS A 589 48.85 27.33 -17.76
N ASP A 590 49.13 26.38 -16.86
CA ASP A 590 50.05 26.59 -15.74
C ASP A 590 51.32 25.69 -15.80
N PHE A 591 51.48 24.89 -16.86
CA PHE A 591 52.48 23.79 -16.95
C PHE A 591 53.14 23.60 -18.34
N GLU A 592 53.58 24.68 -18.98
CA GLU A 592 54.27 24.62 -20.30
C GLU A 592 55.44 23.63 -20.34
N ALA A 593 56.28 23.58 -19.31
CA ALA A 593 57.44 22.68 -19.25
C ALA A 593 57.07 21.18 -19.25
N LEU A 594 55.94 20.81 -18.63
CA LEU A 594 55.44 19.44 -18.65
C LEU A 594 54.97 19.05 -20.06
N LEU A 595 54.33 19.97 -20.76
CA LEU A 595 53.86 19.73 -22.13
C LEU A 595 55.00 19.59 -23.11
N GLU A 596 56.06 20.39 -22.97
CA GLU A 596 57.28 20.23 -23.77
C GLU A 596 57.93 18.86 -23.53
N LYS A 597 58.03 18.43 -22.26
CA LYS A 597 58.53 17.10 -21.90
C LYS A 597 57.66 15.99 -22.51
N LEU A 598 56.34 16.03 -22.31
CA LEU A 598 55.42 15.03 -22.84
C LEU A 598 55.35 15.05 -24.37
N SER A 599 55.47 16.21 -25.00
CA SER A 599 55.55 16.36 -26.45
C SER A 599 56.80 15.66 -26.98
N THR A 600 57.94 15.85 -26.31
CA THR A 600 59.20 15.19 -26.67
C THR A 600 59.08 13.67 -26.52
N GLU A 601 58.64 13.19 -25.35
CA GLU A 601 58.44 11.76 -25.11
C GLU A 601 57.43 11.14 -26.10
N LEU A 602 56.34 11.85 -26.39
CA LEU A 602 55.33 11.43 -27.36
C LEU A 602 55.92 11.30 -28.76
N LYS A 603 56.69 12.30 -29.24
CA LYS A 603 57.32 12.26 -30.56
C LYS A 603 58.31 11.10 -30.69
N ASP A 604 59.09 10.83 -29.64
CA ASP A 604 60.04 9.72 -29.60
C ASP A 604 59.33 8.34 -29.62
N TYR A 605 58.08 8.28 -29.16
CA TYR A 605 57.32 7.03 -29.01
C TYR A 605 56.33 6.78 -30.15
N ILE A 606 55.47 7.74 -30.48
CA ILE A 606 54.32 7.58 -31.41
C ILE A 606 54.75 7.14 -32.81
N PHE A 607 55.95 7.53 -33.26
CA PHE A 607 56.47 7.20 -34.59
C PHE A 607 57.48 6.05 -34.60
N LYS A 608 57.72 5.40 -33.45
CA LYS A 608 58.70 4.33 -33.30
C LYS A 608 58.37 3.11 -34.16
N ASP A 609 57.11 2.70 -34.15
CA ASP A 609 56.56 1.57 -34.91
C ASP A 609 55.03 1.68 -35.00
N SER A 610 54.40 0.83 -35.82
CA SER A 610 52.94 0.83 -36.02
C SER A 610 52.18 0.57 -34.73
N GLU A 611 52.70 -0.31 -33.86
CA GLU A 611 52.06 -0.68 -32.59
C GLU A 611 51.96 0.55 -31.67
N SER A 612 53.08 1.26 -31.47
CA SER A 612 53.15 2.49 -30.66
C SER A 612 52.23 3.59 -31.21
N PHE A 613 52.12 3.70 -32.52
CA PHE A 613 51.22 4.65 -33.19
C PHE A 613 49.76 4.40 -32.84
N PHE A 614 49.31 3.15 -32.97
CA PHE A 614 47.92 2.77 -32.70
C PHE A 614 47.60 2.73 -31.21
N GLU A 615 48.57 2.42 -30.35
CA GLU A 615 48.44 2.55 -28.90
C GLU A 615 48.11 4.00 -28.52
N ILE A 616 48.83 4.97 -29.09
CA ILE A 616 48.52 6.39 -28.88
C ILE A 616 47.15 6.77 -29.44
N LEU A 617 46.81 6.37 -30.68
CA LEU A 617 45.49 6.70 -31.23
C LEU A 617 44.34 6.17 -30.35
N LYS A 618 44.49 4.96 -29.81
CA LYS A 618 43.51 4.37 -28.89
C LYS A 618 43.36 5.18 -27.60
N VAL A 619 44.47 5.70 -27.06
CA VAL A 619 44.45 6.57 -25.88
C VAL A 619 43.74 7.90 -26.12
N PHE A 620 43.74 8.41 -27.36
CA PHE A 620 43.00 9.62 -27.77
C PHE A 620 41.63 9.32 -28.40
N GLU A 621 41.15 8.08 -28.33
CA GLU A 621 39.82 7.72 -28.79
C GLU A 621 38.75 8.38 -27.91
N ARG A 622 37.78 9.04 -28.55
CA ARG A 622 36.65 9.71 -27.95
C ARG A 622 35.37 9.09 -28.47
N VAL A 623 34.47 8.70 -27.56
CA VAL A 623 33.14 8.19 -27.91
C VAL A 623 32.08 9.25 -27.60
N SER A 624 31.22 9.53 -28.57
CA SER A 624 30.13 10.52 -28.46
C SER A 624 28.80 9.90 -28.89
N LYS A 625 27.75 10.02 -28.07
CA LYS A 625 26.41 9.57 -28.46
C LYS A 625 25.73 10.59 -29.36
N ILE A 626 25.36 10.18 -30.57
CA ILE A 626 24.61 11.00 -31.52
C ILE A 626 23.17 10.49 -31.61
N SER A 627 22.22 11.40 -31.46
CA SER A 627 20.82 11.15 -31.78
C SER A 627 20.57 11.50 -33.25
N SER A 628 20.06 10.54 -34.02
CA SER A 628 19.58 10.80 -35.38
C SER A 628 18.16 10.28 -35.54
N SER A 629 17.36 11.00 -36.34
CA SER A 629 15.97 10.63 -36.63
C SER A 629 15.82 9.24 -37.25
N ASN A 630 16.87 8.72 -37.90
CA ASN A 630 16.81 7.46 -38.66
C ASN A 630 17.51 6.28 -37.98
N LYS A 631 18.46 6.51 -37.06
CA LYS A 631 19.22 5.45 -36.39
C LYS A 631 19.01 5.39 -34.87
N GLY A 632 18.18 6.27 -34.31
CA GLY A 632 18.09 6.44 -32.86
C GLY A 632 19.39 6.99 -32.29
N VAL A 633 19.69 6.64 -31.03
CA VAL A 633 20.92 7.01 -30.35
C VAL A 633 22.00 5.95 -30.62
N TYR A 634 23.14 6.37 -31.17
CA TYR A 634 24.27 5.48 -31.45
C TYR A 634 25.60 6.13 -31.08
N ASP A 635 26.60 5.31 -30.82
CA ASP A 635 27.95 5.75 -30.48
C ASP A 635 28.74 6.13 -31.75
N LYS A 636 29.30 7.33 -31.74
CA LYS A 636 30.25 7.81 -32.74
C LYS A 636 31.62 7.88 -32.07
N HIS A 637 32.56 7.14 -32.63
CA HIS A 637 33.95 7.15 -32.22
C HIS A 637 34.74 8.14 -33.09
N SER A 638 35.60 8.95 -32.47
CA SER A 638 36.55 9.85 -33.16
C SER A 638 37.87 9.90 -32.39
N ILE A 639 38.91 10.47 -32.99
CA ILE A 639 40.14 10.81 -32.27
C ILE A 639 40.03 12.26 -31.79
N ALA A 640 40.31 12.52 -30.51
CA ALA A 640 40.31 13.85 -29.92
C ALA A 640 41.50 14.69 -30.42
N LYS A 641 41.40 15.19 -31.66
CA LYS A 641 42.47 15.93 -32.34
C LYS A 641 42.76 17.25 -31.66
N ASP A 642 41.75 17.87 -31.06
CA ASP A 642 41.86 19.07 -30.23
C ASP A 642 42.80 18.91 -29.03
N ASN A 643 42.91 17.69 -28.50
CA ASN A 643 43.83 17.37 -27.42
C ASN A 643 45.19 16.94 -27.95
N LEU A 644 45.21 16.08 -28.96
CA LEU A 644 46.45 15.59 -29.54
C LEU A 644 47.29 16.73 -30.14
N SER A 645 46.65 17.73 -30.76
CA SER A 645 47.32 18.89 -31.37
C SER A 645 48.10 19.76 -30.39
N LYS A 646 47.89 19.59 -29.08
CA LYS A 646 48.61 20.33 -28.04
C LYS A 646 49.92 19.65 -27.63
N LEU A 647 50.12 18.39 -28.04
CA LEU A 647 51.31 17.60 -27.73
C LEU A 647 52.12 17.29 -28.99
N ILE A 648 51.49 17.23 -30.16
CA ILE A 648 52.15 16.94 -31.42
C ILE A 648 51.51 17.69 -32.59
N ASP A 649 52.30 18.05 -33.60
CA ASP A 649 51.78 18.63 -34.83
C ASP A 649 50.98 17.56 -35.58
N LEU A 650 49.68 17.82 -35.79
CA LEU A 650 48.80 16.89 -36.48
C LEU A 650 49.24 16.64 -37.94
N ASN A 651 49.99 17.56 -38.55
CA ASN A 651 50.54 17.35 -39.90
C ASN A 651 51.57 16.20 -39.91
N GLU A 652 52.40 16.08 -38.88
CA GLU A 652 53.36 14.97 -38.73
C GLU A 652 52.61 13.64 -38.62
N VAL A 653 51.50 13.62 -37.86
CA VAL A 653 50.63 12.45 -37.71
C VAL A 653 49.95 12.08 -39.04
N GLU A 654 49.44 13.06 -39.79
CA GLU A 654 48.84 12.82 -41.10
C GLU A 654 49.85 12.31 -42.14
N GLU A 655 51.09 12.79 -42.10
CA GLU A 655 52.17 12.30 -42.95
C GLU A 655 52.52 10.85 -42.63
N TYR A 656 52.60 10.49 -41.34
CA TYR A 656 52.80 9.10 -40.92
C TYR A 656 51.66 8.19 -41.41
N ILE A 657 50.39 8.61 -41.25
CA ILE A 657 49.21 7.85 -41.72
C ILE A 657 49.29 7.59 -43.23
N LYS A 658 49.71 8.57 -44.04
CA LYS A 658 49.86 8.42 -45.50
C LYS A 658 50.90 7.38 -45.89
N ASN A 659 51.90 7.17 -45.04
CA ASN A 659 53.01 6.25 -45.27
C ASN A 659 52.77 4.84 -44.68
N LEU A 660 51.67 4.62 -43.96
CA LEU A 660 51.29 3.32 -43.42
C LEU A 660 50.89 2.34 -44.54
N ASN A 661 51.37 1.10 -44.44
CA ASN A 661 50.89 0.03 -45.31
C ASN A 661 49.56 -0.53 -44.77
N VAL A 662 48.45 0.01 -45.26
CA VAL A 662 47.09 -0.38 -44.82
C VAL A 662 46.81 -1.88 -44.98
N SER A 663 47.48 -2.56 -45.91
CA SER A 663 47.28 -4.01 -46.15
C SER A 663 47.83 -4.92 -45.04
N THR A 664 48.67 -4.38 -44.14
CA THR A 664 49.28 -5.14 -43.03
C THR A 664 48.65 -4.85 -41.67
N LEU A 665 47.64 -3.97 -41.61
CA LEU A 665 46.96 -3.57 -40.38
C LEU A 665 45.88 -4.58 -39.99
N SER A 666 45.70 -4.76 -38.68
CA SER A 666 44.59 -5.51 -38.08
C SER A 666 43.25 -4.79 -38.23
N ASP A 667 42.15 -5.49 -37.97
CA ASP A 667 40.81 -4.90 -38.01
C ASP A 667 40.65 -3.75 -36.99
N GLU A 668 41.24 -3.86 -35.79
CA GLU A 668 41.21 -2.81 -34.77
C GLU A 668 41.96 -1.55 -35.21
N GLU A 669 43.14 -1.71 -35.81
CA GLU A 669 43.95 -0.58 -36.31
C GLU A 669 43.24 0.14 -37.47
N ASN A 670 42.62 -0.62 -38.39
CA ASN A 670 41.80 -0.05 -39.46
C ASN A 670 40.58 0.73 -38.92
N ILE A 671 39.96 0.24 -37.84
CA ILE A 671 38.88 0.93 -37.15
C ILE A 671 39.37 2.26 -36.55
N LEU A 672 40.51 2.28 -35.86
CA LEU A 672 41.09 3.51 -35.30
C LEU A 672 41.46 4.54 -36.38
N LEU A 673 41.98 4.10 -37.53
CA LEU A 673 42.19 5.00 -38.69
C LEU A 673 40.88 5.59 -39.22
N SER A 674 39.78 4.82 -39.18
CA SER A 674 38.47 5.35 -39.55
C SER A 674 38.02 6.45 -38.59
N TYR A 675 38.34 6.33 -37.30
CA TYR A 675 38.02 7.33 -36.28
C TYR A 675 38.84 8.61 -36.45
N TRP A 676 40.08 8.51 -36.95
CA TRP A 676 40.88 9.68 -37.31
C TRP A 676 40.19 10.52 -38.39
N ASN A 677 39.50 9.90 -39.33
CA ASN A 677 38.83 10.60 -40.43
C ASN A 677 37.45 11.16 -40.06
N ASN A 678 36.92 10.81 -38.89
CA ASN A 678 35.65 11.35 -38.41
C ASN A 678 35.83 12.81 -37.95
N ASN A 679 34.99 13.72 -38.45
CA ASN A 679 35.02 15.13 -38.04
C ASN A 679 34.71 15.28 -36.54
N ASP A 680 35.56 16.03 -35.83
CA ASP A 680 35.52 16.32 -34.39
C ASP A 680 34.43 17.33 -33.98
N ARG A 681 33.38 17.52 -34.80
CA ARG A 681 32.30 18.46 -34.48
C ARG A 681 31.50 17.92 -33.29
N TRP A 682 31.70 18.56 -32.15
CA TRP A 682 30.80 18.60 -31.00
C TRP A 682 29.45 19.21 -31.39
#